data_AF-A0A0Q4H0I7-F1
#
_entry.id   AF-A0A0Q4H0I7-F1
#
_cell.length_a   1.000
_cell.length_b   1.000
_cell.length_c   1.000
_cell.angle_alpha   90.00
_cell.angle_beta   90.00
_cell.angle_gamma   90.00
#
_symmetry.space_group_name_H-M   'P 1'
#
loop_
_entity.id
_entity.type
_entity.pdbx_description
1 polymer ?
#
loop_
_entity_poly.entity_id
_entity_poly.type
_entity_poly.pdbx_seq_one_letter_code
_entity_poly.pdbx_strand_id
1 'polypeptide(L)'
;MAQTRQRQRTRSRDDDAPIIPILARKVREVEQKAQKGKLGPTNRTKFQVIALLMREERARVKTDSDVPDSSRPELLKRLDGIAQILAKTAARDTSLITLLEPDASISTVAQRFRRDWLLESGAELSPDELIITREAEVKPVLAENQVIPASVRSRQLANPFLAPDLSTPPPPPAPVRRLANWELLGPLFKAFEQGSGGQAATMELPEAPKIDRLAPRGLELMKHQARFIESAREGHRTFLLADEPGLGKTAQSVLAASVSDAYPLLAVVPNVVKMNWAREVERWTPHRRATVIHGDGDTLDAFADVVVVNYDVLDRHMAWLSTLGFRGMVVDEAHFIKNLQSQRSKNVLALADRIRRATPGGDPLLLALTGTPLINDVDDFRAIWQFLGWIDGDKPSPRLLGLLEENGLTPAEAGFYAAARRTVIDLGIVRRRKVDVAADLPAKRIADLPVELDDELGRSVRAAERELGNRLVGRFRALVEARHLRVGDLDDEQRDQYIRAVASAELEESKSAKSGENVFTMVRRIGQAKAGLAADYAAQLARSVGKVVFFAKHIDVMDQAESALAARDLRTVSLRGDQTALQRQAAIDAFNNDPDVAVAVCSLTAAGVGVNLQAASNVVLAELSWTAAEQTQAIDRVHRIGQDEPVTAWRIIAAHTIDARIAELIDSKQGLAARALDGQDVEPGSADSVQLDALQHLLRAALDGAL
;
A
#
# COMPACT_ATOMS: atom_id res chain seq x y z
N MET A 1 9.05 -75.16 26.04
CA MET A 1 8.36 -75.52 24.79
C MET A 1 7.13 -74.65 24.63
N ALA A 2 7.18 -73.68 23.72
CA ALA A 2 6.03 -73.11 23.00
C ALA A 2 6.60 -72.09 21.99
N GLN A 3 7.01 -72.60 20.83
CA GLN A 3 7.43 -71.79 19.69
C GLN A 3 6.21 -71.02 19.18
N THR A 4 6.20 -69.71 19.38
CA THR A 4 5.23 -68.84 18.70
C THR A 4 5.71 -68.63 17.28
N ARG A 5 5.15 -69.42 16.35
CA ARG A 5 5.36 -69.30 14.90
C ARG A 5 5.01 -67.88 14.45
N GLN A 6 6.03 -67.05 14.21
CA GLN A 6 5.88 -65.88 13.34
C GLN A 6 5.56 -66.39 11.93
N ARG A 7 4.29 -66.26 11.53
CA ARG A 7 3.90 -66.32 10.13
C ARG A 7 4.62 -65.18 9.41
N GLN A 8 5.66 -65.49 8.65
CA GLN A 8 6.17 -64.61 7.59
C GLN A 8 4.99 -64.30 6.66
N ARG A 9 4.43 -63.09 6.80
CA ARG A 9 3.61 -62.50 5.74
C ARG A 9 4.55 -62.30 4.56
N THR A 10 4.23 -62.93 3.43
CA THR A 10 4.74 -62.52 2.12
C THR A 10 4.55 -61.01 2.01
N ARG A 11 5.64 -60.23 1.83
CA ARG A 11 5.55 -58.80 1.48
C ARG A 11 4.54 -58.68 0.34
N SER A 12 3.47 -57.93 0.57
CA SER A 12 2.48 -57.73 -0.49
C SER A 12 3.14 -56.87 -1.56
N ARG A 13 2.87 -57.14 -2.84
CA ARG A 13 3.35 -56.30 -3.96
C ARG A 13 2.88 -54.84 -3.87
N ASP A 14 1.88 -54.58 -3.02
CA ASP A 14 1.33 -53.24 -2.75
C ASP A 14 2.09 -52.49 -1.64
N ASP A 15 3.04 -53.13 -0.93
CA ASP A 15 3.82 -52.48 0.13
C ASP A 15 4.84 -51.46 -0.43
N ASP A 16 5.33 -51.66 -1.67
CA ASP A 16 6.36 -50.82 -2.29
C ASP A 16 5.80 -49.46 -2.82
N ALA A 17 4.50 -49.37 -3.11
CA ALA A 17 3.84 -48.17 -3.64
C ALA A 17 2.34 -48.13 -3.27
N PRO A 18 2.00 -47.85 -2.00
CA PRO A 18 0.67 -48.08 -1.45
C PRO A 18 -0.41 -47.13 -1.99
N ILE A 19 -0.03 -46.05 -2.67
CA ILE A 19 -0.96 -45.06 -3.25
C ILE A 19 -1.54 -45.50 -4.60
N ILE A 20 -0.87 -46.40 -5.35
CA ILE A 20 -1.28 -46.82 -6.71
C ILE A 20 -2.68 -47.46 -6.74
N PRO A 21 -3.06 -48.38 -5.82
CA PRO A 21 -4.41 -48.96 -5.81
C PRO A 21 -5.52 -47.93 -5.59
N ILE A 22 -5.25 -46.87 -4.81
CA ILE A 22 -6.20 -45.78 -4.55
C ILE A 22 -6.34 -44.91 -5.80
N LEU A 23 -5.23 -44.51 -6.41
CA LEU A 23 -5.25 -43.73 -7.66
C LEU A 23 -5.99 -44.48 -8.78
N ALA A 24 -5.75 -45.79 -8.92
CA ALA A 24 -6.44 -46.62 -9.90
C ALA A 24 -7.97 -46.71 -9.67
N ARG A 25 -8.42 -46.71 -8.41
CA ARG A 25 -9.85 -46.71 -8.08
C ARG A 25 -10.48 -45.34 -8.37
N LYS A 26 -9.84 -44.26 -7.93
CA LYS A 26 -10.37 -42.88 -8.07
C LYS A 26 -10.34 -42.40 -9.53
N VAL A 27 -9.33 -42.78 -10.32
CA VAL A 27 -9.26 -42.41 -11.74
C VAL A 27 -10.38 -43.04 -12.55
N ARG A 28 -10.77 -44.28 -12.23
CA ARG A 28 -11.92 -44.96 -12.85
C ARG A 28 -13.26 -44.33 -12.43
N GLU A 29 -13.40 -43.89 -11.18
CA GLU A 29 -14.58 -43.13 -10.72
C GLU A 29 -14.73 -41.82 -11.52
N VAL A 30 -13.63 -41.11 -11.73
CA VAL A 30 -13.61 -39.86 -12.52
C VAL A 30 -13.90 -40.14 -14.00
N GLU A 31 -13.31 -41.18 -14.60
CA GLU A 31 -13.58 -41.57 -15.99
C GLU A 31 -15.06 -41.92 -16.21
N GLN A 32 -15.67 -42.71 -15.31
CA GLN A 32 -17.09 -43.07 -15.39
C GLN A 32 -18.02 -41.86 -15.29
N LYS A 33 -17.64 -40.84 -14.51
CA LYS A 33 -18.42 -39.60 -14.41
C LYS A 33 -18.22 -38.71 -15.64
N ALA A 34 -17.02 -38.68 -16.21
CA ALA A 34 -16.74 -37.98 -17.47
C ALA A 34 -17.49 -38.61 -18.67
N GLN A 35 -17.83 -39.90 -18.60
CA GLN A 35 -18.67 -40.55 -19.62
C GLN A 35 -20.12 -40.03 -19.63
N LYS A 36 -20.60 -39.44 -18.53
CA LYS A 36 -21.98 -38.94 -18.39
C LYS A 36 -22.13 -37.45 -18.75
N GLY A 37 -21.04 -36.76 -19.12
CA GLY A 37 -21.03 -35.33 -19.43
C GLY A 37 -19.78 -34.62 -18.88
N LYS A 38 -19.77 -33.28 -18.94
CA LYS A 38 -18.66 -32.47 -18.39
C LYS A 38 -18.46 -32.72 -16.90
N LEU A 39 -17.22 -32.77 -16.44
CA LEU A 39 -16.92 -33.02 -15.03
C LEU A 39 -17.33 -31.83 -14.15
N GLY A 40 -18.14 -32.09 -13.13
CA GLY A 40 -18.46 -31.10 -12.09
C GLY A 40 -17.25 -30.75 -11.18
N PRO A 41 -17.31 -29.64 -10.42
CA PRO A 41 -16.18 -29.07 -9.68
C PRO A 41 -15.41 -30.07 -8.81
N THR A 42 -16.12 -30.88 -8.00
CA THR A 42 -15.50 -31.88 -7.13
C THR A 42 -14.69 -32.93 -7.91
N ASN A 43 -15.19 -33.38 -9.06
CA ASN A 43 -14.49 -34.40 -9.85
C ASN A 43 -13.33 -33.80 -10.65
N ARG A 44 -13.37 -32.50 -11.00
CA ARG A 44 -12.24 -31.76 -11.56
C ARG A 44 -11.11 -31.62 -10.55
N THR A 45 -11.43 -31.30 -9.30
CA THR A 45 -10.46 -31.28 -8.19
C THR A 45 -9.85 -32.66 -7.97
N LYS A 46 -10.68 -33.73 -7.96
CA LYS A 46 -10.18 -35.12 -7.89
C LYS A 46 -9.25 -35.44 -9.05
N PHE A 47 -9.58 -35.04 -10.29
CA PHE A 47 -8.76 -35.24 -11.47
C PHE A 47 -7.37 -34.58 -11.34
N GLN A 48 -7.33 -33.32 -10.90
CA GLN A 48 -6.08 -32.58 -10.65
C GLN A 48 -5.21 -33.27 -9.57
N VAL A 49 -5.81 -33.70 -8.47
CA VAL A 49 -5.08 -34.39 -7.37
C VAL A 49 -4.53 -35.75 -7.83
N ILE A 50 -5.28 -36.51 -8.63
CA ILE A 50 -4.81 -37.80 -9.18
C ILE A 50 -3.60 -37.56 -10.10
N ALA A 51 -3.65 -36.54 -10.96
CA ALA A 51 -2.57 -36.21 -11.87
C ALA A 51 -1.28 -35.80 -11.12
N LEU A 52 -1.42 -35.01 -10.06
CA LEU A 52 -0.31 -34.58 -9.21
C LEU A 52 0.33 -35.78 -8.48
N LEU A 53 -0.46 -36.54 -7.73
CA LEU A 53 0.02 -37.71 -6.97
C LEU A 53 0.64 -38.78 -7.88
N MET A 54 0.10 -38.97 -9.09
CA MET A 54 0.69 -39.87 -10.08
C MET A 54 2.07 -39.40 -10.54
N ARG A 55 2.28 -38.10 -10.75
CA ARG A 55 3.60 -37.54 -11.12
C ARG A 55 4.61 -37.67 -9.99
N GLU A 56 4.20 -37.34 -8.77
CA GLU A 56 5.03 -37.47 -7.57
C GLU A 56 5.46 -38.92 -7.36
N GLU A 57 4.51 -39.86 -7.42
CA GLU A 57 4.82 -41.28 -7.25
C GLU A 57 5.67 -41.83 -8.40
N ARG A 58 5.47 -41.35 -9.64
CA ARG A 58 6.31 -41.70 -10.79
C ARG A 58 7.72 -41.15 -10.68
N ALA A 59 7.90 -39.97 -10.10
CA ALA A 59 9.21 -39.41 -9.80
C ALA A 59 9.90 -40.22 -8.70
N ARG A 60 9.20 -40.52 -7.60
CA ARG A 60 9.68 -41.36 -6.50
C ARG A 60 10.11 -42.74 -6.98
N VAL A 61 9.26 -43.46 -7.71
CA VAL A 61 9.57 -44.80 -8.26
C VAL A 61 10.74 -44.75 -9.27
N LYS A 62 11.15 -43.59 -9.78
CA LYS A 62 12.35 -43.45 -10.62
C LYS A 62 13.62 -43.11 -9.85
N THR A 63 13.51 -42.34 -8.77
CA THR A 63 14.66 -41.81 -8.02
C THR A 63 15.00 -42.62 -6.76
N ASP A 64 14.03 -43.32 -6.19
CA ASP A 64 14.16 -44.03 -4.92
C ASP A 64 14.99 -45.33 -5.08
N SER A 65 16.02 -45.46 -4.25
CA SER A 65 16.94 -46.60 -4.19
C SER A 65 16.36 -47.79 -3.42
N ASP A 66 15.31 -47.58 -2.63
CA ASP A 66 14.70 -48.62 -1.81
C ASP A 66 13.66 -49.47 -2.57
N VAL A 67 13.28 -49.05 -3.79
CA VAL A 67 12.40 -49.80 -4.68
C VAL A 67 13.22 -50.87 -5.44
N PRO A 68 12.90 -52.18 -5.31
CA PRO A 68 13.61 -53.23 -6.01
C PRO A 68 13.59 -53.05 -7.54
N ASP A 69 14.74 -53.21 -8.20
CA ASP A 69 14.85 -53.07 -9.66
C ASP A 69 14.00 -54.09 -10.44
N SER A 70 13.61 -55.19 -9.79
CA SER A 70 12.69 -56.19 -10.35
C SER A 70 11.21 -55.76 -10.33
N SER A 71 10.79 -54.88 -9.41
CA SER A 71 9.40 -54.39 -9.31
C SER A 71 9.19 -53.02 -9.99
N ARG A 72 10.26 -52.24 -10.18
CA ARG A 72 10.24 -50.92 -10.82
C ARG A 72 9.54 -50.89 -12.21
N PRO A 73 9.77 -51.84 -13.15
CA PRO A 73 9.10 -51.83 -14.44
C PRO A 73 7.59 -52.08 -14.34
N GLU A 74 7.15 -52.91 -13.39
CA GLU A 74 5.74 -53.22 -13.18
C GLU A 74 4.99 -52.02 -12.57
N LEU A 75 5.60 -51.33 -11.61
CA LEU A 75 5.03 -50.12 -10.98
C LEU A 75 4.89 -48.96 -11.99
N LEU A 76 5.92 -48.72 -12.80
CA LEU A 76 5.86 -47.73 -13.89
C LEU A 76 4.76 -48.07 -14.90
N LYS A 77 4.60 -49.34 -15.28
CA LYS A 77 3.52 -49.78 -16.18
C LYS A 77 2.12 -49.52 -15.60
N ARG A 78 1.93 -49.66 -14.28
CA ARG A 78 0.64 -49.34 -13.62
C ARG A 78 0.36 -47.84 -13.60
N LEU A 79 1.38 -47.02 -13.32
CA LEU A 79 1.28 -45.55 -13.35
C LEU A 79 1.02 -45.03 -14.78
N ASP A 80 1.66 -45.61 -15.79
CA ASP A 80 1.40 -45.29 -17.20
C ASP A 80 -0.05 -45.66 -17.60
N GLY A 81 -0.60 -46.75 -17.04
CA GLY A 81 -2.02 -47.09 -17.20
C GLY A 81 -2.98 -46.04 -16.60
N ILE A 82 -2.63 -45.46 -15.45
CA ILE A 82 -3.39 -44.34 -14.84
C ILE A 82 -3.27 -43.08 -15.71
N ALA A 83 -2.06 -42.78 -16.21
CA ALA A 83 -1.81 -41.66 -17.11
C ALA A 83 -2.62 -41.76 -18.41
N GLN A 84 -2.76 -42.97 -18.97
CA GLN A 84 -3.56 -43.22 -20.17
C GLN A 84 -5.06 -42.92 -19.92
N ILE A 85 -5.58 -43.27 -18.74
CA ILE A 85 -6.97 -42.97 -18.36
C ILE A 85 -7.17 -41.46 -18.17
N LEU A 86 -6.21 -40.76 -17.53
CA LEU A 86 -6.26 -39.31 -17.38
C LEU A 86 -6.24 -38.59 -18.74
N ALA A 87 -5.35 -39.00 -19.64
CA ALA A 87 -5.23 -38.45 -20.99
C ALA A 87 -6.51 -38.67 -21.80
N LYS A 88 -7.10 -39.87 -21.74
CA LYS A 88 -8.37 -40.19 -22.40
C LYS A 88 -9.54 -39.36 -21.83
N THR A 89 -9.50 -39.05 -20.54
CA THR A 89 -10.50 -38.21 -19.88
C THR A 89 -10.33 -36.74 -20.28
N ALA A 90 -9.11 -36.21 -20.33
CA ALA A 90 -8.82 -34.84 -20.78
C ALA A 90 -9.07 -34.63 -22.28
N ALA A 91 -8.88 -35.65 -23.12
CA ALA A 91 -9.22 -35.60 -24.54
C ALA A 91 -10.74 -35.46 -24.78
N ARG A 92 -11.57 -35.89 -23.81
CA ARG A 92 -13.04 -35.75 -23.86
C ARG A 92 -13.53 -34.44 -23.25
N ASP A 93 -12.83 -33.93 -22.25
CA ASP A 93 -13.10 -32.63 -21.64
C ASP A 93 -11.83 -31.77 -21.69
N THR A 94 -11.69 -31.01 -22.78
CA THR A 94 -10.50 -30.18 -23.08
C THR A 94 -10.22 -29.13 -22.02
N SER A 95 -11.22 -28.75 -21.22
CA SER A 95 -11.06 -27.84 -20.09
C SER A 95 -10.26 -28.43 -18.92
N LEU A 96 -9.91 -29.73 -18.95
CA LEU A 96 -9.05 -30.39 -17.96
C LEU A 96 -7.57 -30.33 -18.33
N ILE A 97 -7.23 -29.94 -19.56
CA ILE A 97 -5.84 -29.92 -20.06
C ILE A 97 -5.01 -28.91 -19.26
N THR A 98 -5.58 -27.75 -18.96
CA THR A 98 -4.92 -26.71 -18.14
C THR A 98 -4.64 -27.17 -16.70
N LEU A 99 -5.41 -28.14 -16.18
CA LEU A 99 -5.19 -28.72 -14.85
C LEU A 99 -4.05 -29.77 -14.84
N LEU A 100 -3.54 -30.16 -16.01
CA LEU A 100 -2.38 -31.04 -16.14
C LEU A 100 -1.09 -30.23 -16.31
N GLU A 101 -1.11 -28.90 -16.32
CA GLU A 101 0.12 -28.12 -16.42
C GLU A 101 0.97 -28.27 -15.13
N PRO A 102 2.32 -28.27 -15.23
CA PRO A 102 3.20 -28.43 -14.06
C PRO A 102 2.99 -27.36 -12.99
N ASP A 103 2.60 -26.14 -13.40
CA ASP A 103 2.51 -24.96 -12.54
C ASP A 103 1.06 -24.62 -12.09
N ALA A 104 0.12 -25.54 -12.30
CA ALA A 104 -1.28 -25.31 -11.95
C ALA A 104 -1.46 -25.21 -10.41
N SER A 105 -1.87 -24.03 -9.93
CA SER A 105 -2.10 -23.77 -8.51
C SER A 105 -3.11 -24.75 -7.89
N ILE A 106 -2.80 -25.25 -6.70
CA ILE A 106 -3.59 -26.27 -6.01
C ILE A 106 -4.56 -25.58 -5.02
N SER A 107 -5.87 -25.77 -5.22
CA SER A 107 -6.88 -25.25 -4.30
C SER A 107 -6.82 -25.89 -2.90
N THR A 108 -7.33 -25.21 -1.88
CA THR A 108 -7.41 -25.72 -0.49
C THR A 108 -8.26 -27.01 -0.39
N VAL A 109 -9.25 -27.20 -1.28
CA VAL A 109 -10.04 -28.43 -1.37
C VAL A 109 -9.23 -29.58 -1.99
N ALA A 110 -8.38 -29.29 -2.98
CA ALA A 110 -7.45 -30.27 -3.56
C ALA A 110 -6.41 -30.74 -2.53
N GLN A 111 -5.88 -29.84 -1.70
CA GLN A 111 -4.95 -30.18 -0.61
C GLN A 111 -5.59 -31.15 0.40
N ARG A 112 -6.88 -30.97 0.73
CA ARG A 112 -7.63 -31.90 1.61
C ARG A 112 -7.78 -33.29 0.98
N PHE A 113 -8.22 -33.37 -0.29
CA PHE A 113 -8.32 -34.65 -0.99
C PHE A 113 -6.97 -35.38 -1.08
N ARG A 114 -5.89 -34.63 -1.34
CA ARG A 114 -4.53 -35.16 -1.39
C ARG A 114 -4.16 -35.83 -0.07
N ARG A 115 -4.33 -35.11 1.05
CA ARG A 115 -4.06 -35.63 2.40
C ARG A 115 -4.90 -36.86 2.72
N ASP A 116 -6.21 -36.80 2.47
CA ASP A 116 -7.12 -37.90 2.81
C ASP A 116 -6.77 -39.18 2.03
N TRP A 117 -6.29 -39.07 0.78
CA TRP A 117 -5.86 -40.24 0.00
C TRP A 117 -4.47 -40.75 0.38
N LEU A 118 -3.56 -39.87 0.79
CA LEU A 118 -2.28 -40.29 1.36
C LEU A 118 -2.47 -41.01 2.70
N LEU A 119 -3.37 -40.52 3.56
CA LEU A 119 -3.79 -41.22 4.78
C LEU A 119 -4.48 -42.55 4.49
N GLU A 120 -5.37 -42.62 3.49
CA GLU A 120 -6.03 -43.87 3.05
C GLU A 120 -5.00 -44.89 2.54
N SER A 121 -3.87 -44.43 1.97
CA SER A 121 -2.77 -45.30 1.52
C SER A 121 -1.84 -45.79 2.65
N GLY A 122 -1.88 -45.17 3.83
CA GLY A 122 -0.96 -45.49 4.92
C GLY A 122 0.48 -45.03 4.68
N ALA A 123 0.70 -44.02 3.82
CA ALA A 123 2.00 -43.40 3.60
C ALA A 123 2.39 -42.48 4.78
N GLU A 124 3.67 -42.45 5.16
CA GLU A 124 4.19 -41.51 6.17
C GLU A 124 4.17 -40.09 5.60
N LEU A 125 3.40 -39.19 6.23
CA LEU A 125 3.27 -37.80 5.80
C LEU A 125 4.44 -36.95 6.31
N SER A 126 4.90 -36.01 5.50
CA SER A 126 5.89 -35.02 5.94
C SER A 126 5.28 -34.04 6.97
N PRO A 127 6.08 -33.44 7.88
CA PRO A 127 5.58 -32.50 8.89
C PRO A 127 4.79 -31.31 8.31
N ASP A 128 5.14 -30.87 7.10
CA ASP A 128 4.48 -29.76 6.40
C ASP A 128 3.07 -30.13 5.90
N GLU A 129 2.78 -31.41 5.70
CA GLU A 129 1.49 -31.92 5.21
C GLU A 129 0.49 -32.24 6.35
N LEU A 130 0.96 -32.26 7.61
CA LEU A 130 0.14 -32.44 8.81
C LEU A 130 -0.52 -31.15 9.31
N ILE A 131 -0.10 -30.00 8.81
CA ILE A 131 -0.61 -28.70 9.22
C ILE A 131 -2.00 -28.49 8.61
N ILE A 132 -3.03 -28.77 9.41
CA ILE A 132 -4.35 -28.19 9.19
C ILE A 132 -4.14 -26.68 9.21
N THR A 133 -4.40 -25.99 8.10
CA THR A 133 -4.75 -24.57 8.11
C THR A 133 -6.07 -24.40 8.89
N ARG A 134 -6.00 -24.56 10.21
CA ARG A 134 -6.50 -23.50 11.07
C ARG A 134 -5.45 -22.44 10.89
N GLU A 135 -5.86 -21.24 10.48
CA GLU A 135 -5.00 -20.08 10.67
C GLU A 135 -4.38 -20.24 12.05
N ALA A 136 -3.08 -20.50 12.08
CA ALA A 136 -2.37 -20.35 13.32
C ALA A 136 -2.72 -18.92 13.72
N GLU A 137 -3.36 -18.73 14.89
CA GLU A 137 -3.29 -17.43 15.52
C GLU A 137 -1.84 -17.05 15.41
N VAL A 138 -1.56 -15.94 14.71
CA VAL A 138 -0.25 -15.35 14.70
C VAL A 138 0.01 -15.03 16.16
N LYS A 139 0.57 -15.99 16.89
CA LYS A 139 1.29 -15.73 18.12
C LYS A 139 2.46 -14.92 17.60
N PRO A 140 2.43 -13.59 17.81
CA PRO A 140 3.48 -12.79 17.27
C PRO A 140 4.76 -13.31 17.93
N VAL A 141 5.75 -13.68 17.13
CA VAL A 141 7.13 -13.95 17.56
C VAL A 141 7.66 -12.79 18.45
N LEU A 142 6.98 -11.64 18.42
CA LEU A 142 7.22 -10.41 19.16
C LEU A 142 6.85 -10.45 20.66
N ALA A 143 6.18 -11.48 21.20
CA ALA A 143 5.73 -11.46 22.60
C ALA A 143 6.89 -11.52 23.63
N GLU A 144 8.07 -12.00 23.26
CA GLU A 144 9.16 -12.30 24.21
C GLU A 144 9.89 -11.06 24.75
N ASN A 145 9.80 -9.89 24.11
CA ASN A 145 10.53 -8.67 24.50
C ASN A 145 9.62 -7.46 24.83
N GLN A 146 8.31 -7.66 25.05
CA GLN A 146 7.38 -6.55 25.29
C GLN A 146 7.27 -6.17 26.76
N VAL A 147 7.45 -4.88 27.05
CA VAL A 147 7.15 -4.31 28.37
C VAL A 147 5.66 -3.96 28.40
N ILE A 148 4.93 -4.49 29.39
CA ILE A 148 3.52 -4.13 29.62
C ILE A 148 3.46 -2.98 30.63
N PRO A 149 3.00 -1.77 30.22
CA PRO A 149 2.89 -0.63 31.12
C PRO A 149 2.00 -0.92 32.34
N ALA A 150 2.29 -0.27 33.46
CA ALA A 150 1.56 -0.48 34.72
C ALA A 150 0.06 -0.11 34.61
N SER A 151 -0.26 0.94 33.84
CA SER A 151 -1.63 1.37 33.57
C SER A 151 -2.42 0.31 32.79
N VAL A 152 -1.79 -0.40 31.86
CA VAL A 152 -2.43 -1.47 31.07
C VAL A 152 -2.74 -2.67 31.95
N ARG A 153 -1.81 -3.09 32.81
CA ARG A 153 -2.07 -4.13 33.82
C ARG A 153 -3.24 -3.73 34.72
N SER A 154 -3.27 -2.48 35.18
CA SER A 154 -4.36 -1.96 36.01
C SER A 154 -5.71 -2.00 35.30
N ARG A 155 -5.75 -1.63 34.01
CA ARG A 155 -6.98 -1.68 33.20
C ARG A 155 -7.46 -3.11 32.94
N GLN A 156 -6.54 -4.03 32.66
CA GLN A 156 -6.88 -5.46 32.49
C GLN A 156 -7.45 -6.05 33.79
N LEU A 157 -6.91 -5.67 34.95
CA LEU A 157 -7.44 -6.08 36.25
C LEU A 157 -8.80 -5.45 36.56
N ALA A 158 -9.03 -4.21 36.12
CA ALA A 158 -10.30 -3.50 36.32
C ALA A 158 -11.41 -3.99 35.38
N ASN A 159 -11.05 -4.48 34.18
CA ASN A 159 -11.99 -5.02 33.21
C ASN A 159 -11.50 -6.38 32.66
N PRO A 160 -11.56 -7.46 33.48
CA PRO A 160 -10.99 -8.77 33.13
C PRO A 160 -11.78 -9.51 32.04
N PHE A 161 -13.00 -9.06 31.71
CA PHE A 161 -13.87 -9.68 30.73
C PHE A 161 -14.40 -8.64 29.75
N LEU A 162 -13.77 -8.49 28.59
CA LEU A 162 -14.47 -8.02 27.41
C LEU A 162 -15.44 -9.14 27.00
N ALA A 163 -16.68 -9.08 27.47
CA ALA A 163 -17.68 -10.09 27.16
C ALA A 163 -17.84 -10.18 25.63
N PRO A 164 -17.64 -11.36 25.01
CA PRO A 164 -17.91 -11.53 23.59
C PRO A 164 -19.39 -11.25 23.35
N ASP A 165 -19.70 -10.38 22.40
CA ASP A 165 -21.08 -10.11 22.03
C ASP A 165 -21.60 -11.28 21.17
N LEU A 166 -22.32 -12.19 21.83
CA LEU A 166 -22.93 -13.36 21.21
C LEU A 166 -24.28 -13.06 20.53
N SER A 167 -24.76 -11.81 20.58
CA SER A 167 -26.04 -11.43 19.95
C SER A 167 -25.94 -11.31 18.42
N THR A 168 -24.72 -11.34 17.87
CA THR A 168 -24.47 -11.10 16.46
C THR A 168 -24.34 -12.42 15.69
N PRO A 169 -25.23 -12.73 14.73
CA PRO A 169 -25.01 -13.86 13.83
C PRO A 169 -23.82 -13.57 12.91
N PRO A 170 -22.99 -14.58 12.56
CA PRO A 170 -21.97 -14.40 11.53
C PRO A 170 -22.63 -13.94 10.23
N PRO A 171 -21.93 -13.10 9.41
CA PRO A 171 -22.49 -12.65 8.15
C PRO A 171 -22.90 -13.86 7.31
N PRO A 172 -24.08 -13.84 6.68
CA PRO A 172 -24.51 -14.95 5.85
C PRO A 172 -23.48 -15.17 4.74
N PRO A 173 -23.13 -16.42 4.41
CA PRO A 173 -22.24 -16.69 3.29
C PRO A 173 -22.82 -16.06 2.03
N ALA A 174 -22.00 -15.33 1.28
CA ALA A 174 -22.42 -14.78 0.01
C ALA A 174 -22.95 -15.94 -0.87
N PRO A 175 -24.20 -15.89 -1.32
CA PRO A 175 -24.72 -16.92 -2.20
C PRO A 175 -23.84 -16.98 -3.46
N VAL A 176 -23.66 -18.18 -4.02
CA VAL A 176 -22.93 -18.34 -5.29
C VAL A 176 -23.72 -17.63 -6.37
N ARG A 177 -23.19 -16.50 -6.85
CA ARG A 177 -23.83 -15.61 -7.82
C ARG A 177 -22.93 -15.40 -9.06
N ARG A 178 -23.32 -14.52 -9.98
CA ARG A 178 -22.77 -14.38 -11.35
C ARG A 178 -21.27 -14.11 -11.38
N LEU A 179 -20.77 -13.37 -10.39
CA LEU A 179 -19.41 -12.89 -10.26
C LEU A 179 -18.51 -13.83 -9.43
N ALA A 180 -19.05 -14.93 -8.87
CA ALA A 180 -18.31 -15.81 -7.95
C ALA A 180 -17.04 -16.45 -8.55
N ASN A 181 -16.95 -16.56 -9.88
CA ASN A 181 -15.81 -17.13 -10.60
C ASN A 181 -14.94 -16.07 -11.30
N TRP A 182 -15.23 -14.78 -11.13
CA TRP A 182 -14.47 -13.70 -11.75
C TRP A 182 -13.36 -13.21 -10.81
N GLU A 183 -12.20 -12.91 -11.39
CA GLU A 183 -11.18 -12.12 -10.69
C GLU A 183 -11.56 -10.64 -10.78
N LEU A 184 -12.09 -10.10 -9.68
CA LEU A 184 -12.73 -8.77 -9.68
C LEU A 184 -11.80 -7.63 -9.32
N LEU A 185 -10.67 -7.88 -8.63
CA LEU A 185 -9.80 -6.79 -8.18
C LEU A 185 -9.17 -6.02 -9.34
N GLY A 186 -8.63 -6.72 -10.35
CA GLY A 186 -8.09 -6.07 -11.55
C GLY A 186 -9.14 -5.16 -12.24
N PRO A 187 -10.34 -5.67 -12.57
CA PRO A 187 -11.44 -4.85 -13.09
C PRO A 187 -11.86 -3.68 -12.17
N LEU A 188 -11.85 -3.87 -10.85
CA LEU A 188 -12.18 -2.81 -9.89
C LEU A 188 -11.13 -1.69 -9.89
N PHE A 189 -9.84 -2.03 -9.90
CA PHE A 189 -8.78 -1.02 -9.98
C PHE A 189 -8.81 -0.28 -11.33
N LYS A 190 -8.99 -1.02 -12.42
CA LYS A 190 -9.15 -0.44 -13.76
C LYS A 190 -10.35 0.51 -13.85
N ALA A 191 -11.42 0.25 -13.11
CA ALA A 191 -12.58 1.14 -13.05
C ALA A 191 -12.23 2.53 -12.49
N PHE A 192 -11.26 2.61 -11.58
CA PHE A 192 -10.70 3.87 -11.09
C PHE A 192 -9.71 4.47 -12.09
N GLU A 193 -8.82 3.69 -12.71
CA GLU A 193 -7.86 4.21 -13.73
C GLU A 193 -8.56 4.91 -14.91
N GLN A 194 -9.67 4.33 -15.38
CA GLN A 194 -10.39 4.81 -16.56
C GLN A 194 -11.24 6.06 -16.31
N GLY A 195 -11.42 6.51 -15.05
CA GLY A 195 -12.13 7.76 -14.75
C GLY A 195 -13.59 7.78 -15.21
N SER A 196 -14.31 6.67 -15.08
CA SER A 196 -15.59 6.34 -15.75
C SER A 196 -16.84 7.22 -15.45
N GLY A 197 -16.72 8.53 -15.21
CA GLY A 197 -17.89 9.39 -15.08
C GLY A 197 -17.70 10.86 -14.65
N GLY A 198 -16.53 11.48 -14.84
CA GLY A 198 -16.41 12.95 -14.74
C GLY A 198 -16.55 13.58 -13.34
N GLN A 199 -16.90 12.79 -12.32
CA GLN A 199 -17.20 13.28 -10.97
C GLN A 199 -16.19 12.80 -9.94
N ALA A 200 -15.91 13.69 -8.97
CA ALA A 200 -15.09 13.37 -7.81
C ALA A 200 -15.63 12.14 -7.08
N ALA A 201 -14.73 11.27 -6.62
CA ALA A 201 -15.02 10.03 -5.91
C ALA A 201 -15.50 10.32 -4.49
N THR A 202 -16.70 10.87 -4.37
CA THR A 202 -17.37 11.15 -3.09
C THR A 202 -18.71 10.44 -3.07
N MET A 203 -18.92 9.61 -2.06
CA MET A 203 -20.22 9.03 -1.74
C MET A 203 -21.25 10.14 -1.50
N GLU A 204 -22.52 9.82 -1.66
CA GLU A 204 -23.57 10.73 -1.23
C GLU A 204 -23.52 10.92 0.28
N LEU A 205 -23.30 12.18 0.69
CA LEU A 205 -23.29 12.57 2.09
C LEU A 205 -24.62 13.25 2.46
N PRO A 206 -25.16 13.00 3.67
CA PRO A 206 -26.35 13.67 4.18
C PRO A 206 -26.24 15.20 4.15
N GLU A 207 -27.37 15.89 4.28
CA GLU A 207 -27.35 17.35 4.45
C GLU A 207 -26.79 17.73 5.82
N ALA A 208 -26.08 18.86 5.86
CA ALA A 208 -25.61 19.40 7.13
C ALA A 208 -26.80 19.92 7.96
N PRO A 209 -26.84 19.66 9.27
CA PRO A 209 -27.87 20.24 10.13
C PRO A 209 -27.77 21.77 10.09
N LYS A 210 -28.92 22.45 10.18
CA LYS A 210 -28.99 23.92 10.17
C LYS A 210 -28.29 24.59 11.36
N ILE A 211 -28.09 23.84 12.44
CA ILE A 211 -27.45 24.31 13.67
C ILE A 211 -26.34 23.31 13.99
N ASP A 212 -25.11 23.81 14.11
CA ASP A 212 -24.00 23.02 14.63
C ASP A 212 -24.22 22.75 16.12
N ARG A 213 -24.34 21.46 16.46
CA ARG A 213 -24.46 20.96 17.83
C ARG A 213 -23.28 20.08 18.24
N LEU A 214 -22.32 19.90 17.33
CA LEU A 214 -21.25 18.92 17.43
C LEU A 214 -19.92 19.60 17.75
N ALA A 215 -19.70 20.82 17.23
CA ALA A 215 -18.53 21.60 17.60
C ALA A 215 -18.56 22.00 19.08
N PRO A 216 -17.41 21.99 19.77
CA PRO A 216 -17.25 22.61 21.08
C PRO A 216 -17.55 24.10 21.06
N ARG A 217 -17.85 24.66 22.23
CA ARG A 217 -18.14 26.10 22.37
C ARG A 217 -16.98 26.95 21.82
N GLY A 218 -17.30 27.88 20.94
CA GLY A 218 -16.33 28.80 20.31
C GLY A 218 -15.66 28.25 19.05
N LEU A 219 -16.04 27.05 18.61
CA LEU A 219 -15.64 26.48 17.32
C LEU A 219 -16.89 26.27 16.45
N GLU A 220 -16.69 26.26 15.14
CA GLU A 220 -17.74 26.00 14.16
C GLU A 220 -17.20 25.02 13.11
N LEU A 221 -18.01 24.02 12.76
CA LEU A 221 -17.69 23.09 11.69
C LEU A 221 -17.99 23.71 10.34
N MET A 222 -17.11 23.44 9.38
CA MET A 222 -17.43 23.74 7.99
C MET A 222 -18.55 22.82 7.50
N LYS A 223 -19.38 23.30 6.57
CA LYS A 223 -20.54 22.56 6.05
C LYS A 223 -20.15 21.16 5.58
N HIS A 224 -19.02 20.99 4.90
CA HIS A 224 -18.58 19.66 4.45
C HIS A 224 -18.23 18.72 5.61
N GLN A 225 -17.59 19.23 6.67
CA GLN A 225 -17.26 18.46 7.85
C GLN A 225 -18.52 17.96 8.54
N ALA A 226 -19.52 18.83 8.69
CA ALA A 226 -20.82 18.45 9.27
C ALA A 226 -21.50 17.34 8.48
N ARG A 227 -21.56 17.43 7.13
CA ARG A 227 -22.13 16.37 6.28
C ARG A 227 -21.46 15.01 6.46
N PHE A 228 -20.13 15.01 6.60
CA PHE A 228 -19.37 13.78 6.86
C PHE A 228 -19.71 13.18 8.22
N ILE A 229 -19.77 14.01 9.26
CA ILE A 229 -20.07 13.55 10.63
C ILE A 229 -21.51 13.01 10.71
N GLU A 230 -22.46 13.59 9.96
CA GLU A 230 -23.83 13.06 9.89
C GLU A 230 -23.89 11.65 9.27
N SER A 231 -23.09 11.36 8.24
CA SER A 231 -22.98 10.00 7.70
C SER A 231 -22.51 8.99 8.77
N ALA A 232 -21.52 9.38 9.59
CA ALA A 232 -21.10 8.57 10.73
C ALA A 232 -22.22 8.43 11.79
N ARG A 233 -22.98 9.50 12.05
CA ARG A 233 -24.12 9.49 12.98
C ARG A 233 -25.26 8.57 12.52
N GLU A 234 -25.54 8.51 11.21
CA GLU A 234 -26.58 7.68 10.61
C GLU A 234 -26.24 6.17 10.59
N GLY A 235 -24.99 5.81 10.86
CA GLY A 235 -24.59 4.41 11.00
C GLY A 235 -23.47 3.98 10.07
N HIS A 236 -22.94 4.85 9.20
CA HIS A 236 -21.80 4.49 8.37
C HIS A 236 -20.53 4.38 9.21
N ARG A 237 -19.68 3.37 8.96
CA ARG A 237 -18.56 3.01 9.84
C ARG A 237 -17.20 2.88 9.15
N THR A 238 -17.13 2.71 7.84
CA THR A 238 -15.85 2.55 7.13
C THR A 238 -15.65 3.68 6.14
N PHE A 239 -14.61 4.49 6.29
CA PHE A 239 -14.40 5.63 5.40
C PHE A 239 -12.96 5.71 4.89
N LEU A 240 -12.83 5.99 3.59
CA LEU A 240 -11.61 6.51 2.98
C LEU A 240 -11.76 8.03 2.82
N LEU A 241 -11.20 8.78 3.76
CA LEU A 241 -11.21 10.24 3.73
C LEU A 241 -10.03 10.76 2.91
N ALA A 242 -10.25 10.88 1.60
CA ALA A 242 -9.31 11.31 0.56
C ALA A 242 -9.33 12.83 0.30
N ASP A 243 -9.90 13.61 1.21
CA ASP A 243 -9.93 15.07 1.13
C ASP A 243 -8.54 15.68 0.93
N GLU A 244 -8.47 16.79 0.19
CA GLU A 244 -7.24 17.55 0.00
C GLU A 244 -6.62 17.91 1.37
N PRO A 245 -5.27 17.88 1.52
CA PRO A 245 -4.62 18.26 2.77
C PRO A 245 -5.08 19.62 3.28
N GLY A 246 -5.41 19.73 4.57
CA GLY A 246 -5.84 21.00 5.16
C GLY A 246 -7.34 21.15 5.38
N LEU A 247 -8.21 20.27 4.85
CA LEU A 247 -9.68 20.32 5.06
C LEU A 247 -10.18 19.83 6.43
N GLY A 248 -9.27 19.65 7.40
CA GLY A 248 -9.62 19.26 8.78
C GLY A 248 -9.97 17.79 8.96
N LYS A 249 -9.26 16.87 8.27
CA LYS A 249 -9.49 15.42 8.39
C LYS A 249 -9.40 14.91 9.83
N THR A 250 -8.42 15.37 10.62
CA THR A 250 -8.26 15.00 12.03
C THR A 250 -9.49 15.36 12.87
N ALA A 251 -10.01 16.59 12.72
CA ALA A 251 -11.22 17.03 13.41
C ALA A 251 -12.43 16.16 13.04
N GLN A 252 -12.61 15.89 11.76
CA GLN A 252 -13.66 15.02 11.25
C GLN A 252 -13.58 13.61 11.86
N SER A 253 -12.39 13.03 11.99
CA SER A 253 -12.19 11.70 12.56
C SER A 253 -12.53 11.62 14.05
N VAL A 254 -12.08 12.60 14.83
CA VAL A 254 -12.33 12.64 16.28
C VAL A 254 -13.82 12.84 16.55
N LEU A 255 -14.48 13.73 15.81
CA LEU A 255 -15.92 13.97 15.95
C LEU A 255 -16.76 12.80 15.44
N ALA A 256 -16.34 12.13 14.35
CA ALA A 256 -16.98 10.90 13.87
C ALA A 256 -16.99 9.82 14.96
N ALA A 257 -15.85 9.61 15.64
CA ALA A 257 -15.76 8.67 16.76
C ALA A 257 -16.69 9.07 17.92
N SER A 258 -16.84 10.36 18.19
CA SER A 258 -17.75 10.87 19.22
C SER A 258 -19.21 10.63 18.90
N VAL A 259 -19.65 10.87 17.66
CA VAL A 259 -21.08 10.69 17.29
C VAL A 259 -21.46 9.22 17.08
N SER A 260 -20.48 8.36 16.79
CA SER A 260 -20.69 6.92 16.60
C SER A 260 -20.45 6.10 17.87
N ASP A 261 -20.13 6.73 19.01
CA ASP A 261 -19.72 6.10 20.27
C ASP A 261 -18.61 5.04 20.08
N ALA A 262 -17.62 5.36 19.22
CA ALA A 262 -16.54 4.45 18.83
C ALA A 262 -15.28 4.63 19.70
N TYR A 263 -15.46 4.75 21.02
CA TYR A 263 -14.37 4.78 21.99
C TYR A 263 -14.25 3.43 22.73
N PRO A 264 -13.03 3.03 23.14
CA PRO A 264 -11.76 3.70 22.91
C PRO A 264 -11.36 3.73 21.43
N LEU A 265 -10.72 4.82 21.00
CA LEU A 265 -10.27 5.07 19.64
C LEU A 265 -8.75 4.90 19.55
N LEU A 266 -8.28 4.13 18.57
CA LEU A 266 -6.85 4.03 18.27
C LEU A 266 -6.50 4.89 17.05
N ALA A 267 -5.60 5.86 17.21
CA ALA A 267 -5.05 6.64 16.11
C ALA A 267 -3.61 6.19 15.80
N VAL A 268 -3.40 5.58 14.64
CA VAL A 268 -2.08 5.25 14.09
C VAL A 268 -1.66 6.35 13.14
N VAL A 269 -0.60 7.07 13.49
CA VAL A 269 -0.22 8.33 12.84
C VAL A 269 1.29 8.43 12.67
N PRO A 270 1.80 9.21 11.69
CA PRO A 270 3.24 9.46 11.60
C PRO A 270 3.81 10.09 12.88
N ASN A 271 5.07 9.78 13.22
CA ASN A 271 5.69 10.26 14.48
C ASN A 271 5.56 11.77 14.68
N VAL A 272 5.69 12.54 13.58
CA VAL A 272 5.70 14.00 13.58
C VAL A 272 4.35 14.62 13.95
N VAL A 273 3.23 13.89 13.80
CA VAL A 273 1.88 14.44 14.03
C VAL A 273 1.24 13.99 15.34
N LYS A 274 1.90 13.13 16.12
CA LYS A 274 1.32 12.58 17.37
C LYS A 274 0.87 13.67 18.34
N MET A 275 1.69 14.70 18.53
CA MET A 275 1.36 15.82 19.43
C MET A 275 0.26 16.72 18.84
N ASN A 276 0.18 16.84 17.51
CA ASN A 276 -0.92 17.55 16.87
C ASN A 276 -2.24 16.82 17.10
N TRP A 277 -2.25 15.50 16.95
CA TRP A 277 -3.43 14.66 17.23
C TRP A 277 -3.91 14.81 18.68
N ALA A 278 -3.02 14.77 19.66
CA ALA A 278 -3.39 15.00 21.06
C ALA A 278 -4.06 16.37 21.28
N ARG A 279 -3.48 17.44 20.72
CA ARG A 279 -4.06 18.80 20.76
C ARG A 279 -5.42 18.88 20.08
N GLU A 280 -5.61 18.22 18.94
CA GLU A 280 -6.88 18.22 18.22
C GLU A 280 -7.97 17.45 19.00
N VAL A 281 -7.62 16.37 19.70
CA VAL A 281 -8.57 15.65 20.59
C VAL A 281 -9.02 16.55 21.74
N GLU A 282 -8.10 17.25 22.41
CA GLU A 282 -8.44 18.21 23.46
C GLU A 282 -9.28 19.38 22.93
N ARG A 283 -8.98 19.85 21.71
CA ARG A 283 -9.70 20.96 21.07
C ARG A 283 -11.13 20.59 20.67
N TRP A 284 -11.31 19.46 19.98
CA TRP A 284 -12.60 19.08 19.38
C TRP A 284 -13.46 18.21 20.30
N THR A 285 -12.85 17.53 21.28
CA THR A 285 -13.56 16.69 22.25
C THR A 285 -12.99 16.93 23.66
N PRO A 286 -13.18 18.13 24.25
CA PRO A 286 -12.52 18.53 25.51
C PRO A 286 -12.89 17.68 26.74
N HIS A 287 -13.94 16.87 26.63
CA HIS A 287 -14.38 15.93 27.66
C HIS A 287 -13.74 14.53 27.53
N ARG A 288 -12.91 14.31 26.51
CA ARG A 288 -12.21 13.06 26.23
C ARG A 288 -10.73 13.21 26.51
N ARG A 289 -10.10 12.14 27.00
CA ARG A 289 -8.66 12.12 27.31
C ARG A 289 -7.88 11.48 26.18
N ALA A 290 -6.81 12.12 25.74
CA ALA A 290 -5.85 11.55 24.80
C ALA A 290 -4.58 11.11 25.52
N THR A 291 -3.98 10.01 25.06
CA THR A 291 -2.64 9.58 25.48
C THR A 291 -1.78 9.33 24.25
N VAL A 292 -0.52 9.75 24.30
CA VAL A 292 0.45 9.54 23.24
C VAL A 292 1.46 8.49 23.69
N ILE A 293 1.69 7.47 22.86
CA ILE A 293 2.68 6.43 23.14
C ILE A 293 4.08 6.94 22.74
N HIS A 294 4.99 6.91 23.70
CA HIS A 294 6.42 7.20 23.55
C HIS A 294 7.23 6.01 24.04
N GLY A 295 8.33 5.69 23.33
CA GLY A 295 9.24 4.59 23.70
C GLY A 295 8.48 3.29 23.97
N ASP A 296 8.72 2.73 25.17
CA ASP A 296 8.12 1.47 25.63
C ASP A 296 6.75 1.67 26.32
N GLY A 297 6.20 2.88 26.30
CA GLY A 297 4.83 3.16 26.75
C GLY A 297 4.69 3.48 28.24
N ASP A 298 5.78 3.83 28.93
CA ASP A 298 5.76 4.10 30.38
C ASP A 298 4.83 5.24 30.79
N THR A 299 4.65 6.24 29.92
CA THR A 299 3.78 7.40 30.15
C THR A 299 2.34 7.22 29.68
N LEU A 300 1.97 6.02 29.22
CA LEU A 300 0.64 5.72 28.69
C LEU A 300 -0.42 5.75 29.81
N ASP A 301 -1.49 6.53 29.60
CA ASP A 301 -2.76 6.31 30.32
C ASP A 301 -3.63 5.30 29.56
N ALA A 302 -3.63 4.05 30.01
CA ALA A 302 -4.45 3.01 29.40
C ALA A 302 -5.96 3.28 29.53
N PHE A 303 -6.42 4.20 30.39
CA PHE A 303 -7.84 4.58 30.53
C PHE A 303 -8.24 5.76 29.65
N ALA A 304 -7.33 6.30 28.84
CA ALA A 304 -7.65 7.35 27.87
C ALA A 304 -8.68 6.87 26.84
N ASP A 305 -9.53 7.78 26.38
CA ASP A 305 -10.51 7.54 25.33
C ASP A 305 -9.83 7.41 23.96
N VAL A 306 -8.74 8.15 23.73
CA VAL A 306 -7.98 8.15 22.48
C VAL A 306 -6.53 7.78 22.73
N VAL A 307 -6.05 6.74 22.06
CA VAL A 307 -4.65 6.29 22.11
C VAL A 307 -3.97 6.62 20.79
N VAL A 308 -2.90 7.42 20.83
CA VAL A 308 -2.14 7.86 19.64
C VAL A 308 -0.80 7.13 19.58
N VAL A 309 -0.51 6.46 18.47
CA VAL A 309 0.69 5.63 18.29
C VAL A 309 1.36 5.88 16.93
N ASN A 310 2.68 5.72 16.86
CA ASN A 310 3.42 5.75 15.60
C ASN A 310 3.48 4.36 14.94
N TYR A 311 3.41 4.32 13.61
CA TYR A 311 3.64 3.13 12.79
C TYR A 311 4.91 2.35 13.16
N ASP A 312 6.03 3.04 13.43
CA ASP A 312 7.33 2.38 13.65
C ASP A 312 7.46 1.68 15.01
N VAL A 313 6.58 2.00 15.96
CA VAL A 313 6.61 1.40 17.32
C VAL A 313 5.43 0.46 17.56
N LEU A 314 4.58 0.23 16.54
CA LEU A 314 3.39 -0.60 16.69
C LEU A 314 3.75 -2.02 17.12
N ASP A 315 4.83 -2.57 16.54
CA ASP A 315 5.35 -3.92 16.78
C ASP A 315 5.60 -4.21 18.27
N ARG A 316 6.16 -3.23 18.98
CA ARG A 316 6.46 -3.32 20.42
C ARG A 316 5.23 -3.36 21.31
N HIS A 317 4.11 -2.83 20.82
CA HIS A 317 2.89 -2.57 21.61
C HIS A 317 1.71 -3.47 21.22
N MET A 318 1.86 -4.30 20.19
CA MET A 318 0.79 -5.12 19.62
C MET A 318 0.05 -6.00 20.64
N ALA A 319 0.78 -6.68 21.53
CA ALA A 319 0.17 -7.70 22.39
C ALA A 319 -0.87 -7.07 23.31
N TRP A 320 -0.51 -5.97 23.97
CA TRP A 320 -1.37 -5.32 24.94
C TRP A 320 -2.33 -4.30 24.31
N LEU A 321 -1.99 -3.64 23.19
CA LEU A 321 -2.93 -2.75 22.48
C LEU A 321 -4.22 -3.48 22.11
N SER A 322 -4.10 -4.72 21.63
CA SER A 322 -5.28 -5.52 21.26
C SER A 322 -6.21 -5.87 22.44
N THR A 323 -5.74 -5.75 23.68
CA THR A 323 -6.54 -6.03 24.89
C THR A 323 -7.37 -4.85 25.38
N LEU A 324 -7.17 -3.66 24.81
CA LEU A 324 -7.83 -2.43 25.28
C LEU A 324 -9.26 -2.26 24.75
N GLY A 325 -9.77 -3.20 23.96
CA GLY A 325 -11.17 -3.22 23.49
C GLY A 325 -11.56 -2.00 22.65
N PHE A 326 -10.66 -1.56 21.76
CA PHE A 326 -10.92 -0.44 20.85
C PHE A 326 -12.17 -0.71 20.00
N ARG A 327 -13.00 0.33 19.81
CA ARG A 327 -14.21 0.31 18.95
C ARG A 327 -14.05 1.14 17.67
N GLY A 328 -12.95 1.86 17.56
CA GLY A 328 -12.58 2.59 16.35
C GLY A 328 -11.07 2.59 16.13
N MET A 329 -10.68 2.70 14.87
CA MET A 329 -9.30 2.84 14.45
C MET A 329 -9.18 3.87 13.33
N VAL A 330 -8.27 4.81 13.50
CA VAL A 330 -7.90 5.80 12.49
C VAL A 330 -6.46 5.55 12.05
N VAL A 331 -6.25 5.51 10.75
CA VAL A 331 -4.94 5.40 10.11
C VAL A 331 -4.72 6.71 9.36
N ASP A 332 -3.90 7.59 9.93
CA ASP A 332 -3.55 8.88 9.33
C ASP A 332 -2.37 8.72 8.38
N GLU A 333 -2.40 9.45 7.27
CA GLU A 333 -1.50 9.24 6.14
C GLU A 333 -1.45 7.76 5.70
N ALA A 334 -2.62 7.21 5.35
CA ALA A 334 -2.78 5.79 4.99
C ALA A 334 -1.88 5.32 3.83
N HIS A 335 -1.22 6.22 3.10
CA HIS A 335 -0.19 5.86 2.14
C HIS A 335 1.02 5.13 2.77
N PHE A 336 1.25 5.26 4.09
CA PHE A 336 2.28 4.51 4.80
C PHE A 336 2.04 3.00 4.85
N ILE A 337 0.81 2.53 4.60
CA ILE A 337 0.47 1.10 4.61
C ILE A 337 0.42 0.45 3.23
N LYS A 338 0.77 1.17 2.15
CA LYS A 338 0.65 0.67 0.75
C LYS A 338 1.34 -0.67 0.48
N ASN A 339 2.51 -0.90 1.09
CA ASN A 339 3.25 -2.15 0.88
C ASN A 339 2.82 -3.23 1.88
N LEU A 340 1.98 -4.15 1.44
CA LEU A 340 1.49 -5.30 2.22
C LEU A 340 2.60 -6.18 2.81
N GLN A 341 3.81 -6.19 2.22
CA GLN A 341 4.93 -6.95 2.74
C GLN A 341 5.62 -6.28 3.94
N SER A 342 5.41 -4.98 4.12
CA SER A 342 6.04 -4.22 5.20
C SER A 342 5.49 -4.63 6.57
N GLN A 343 6.36 -4.60 7.59
CA GLN A 343 5.95 -4.90 8.97
C GLN A 343 4.87 -3.92 9.46
N ARG A 344 4.96 -2.64 9.05
CA ARG A 344 3.98 -1.60 9.40
C ARG A 344 2.59 -1.97 8.90
N SER A 345 2.45 -2.33 7.62
CA SER A 345 1.18 -2.74 7.03
C SER A 345 0.63 -3.99 7.69
N LYS A 346 1.46 -5.01 7.89
CA LYS A 346 1.07 -6.26 8.57
C LYS A 346 0.52 -6.00 9.98
N ASN A 347 1.18 -5.13 10.75
CA ASN A 347 0.75 -4.79 12.10
C ASN A 347 -0.59 -4.03 12.11
N VAL A 348 -0.73 -3.03 11.24
CA VAL A 348 -1.97 -2.23 11.12
C VAL A 348 -3.16 -3.09 10.71
N LEU A 349 -2.99 -3.94 9.69
CA LEU A 349 -4.04 -4.85 9.22
C LEU A 349 -4.43 -5.88 10.30
N ALA A 350 -3.45 -6.49 10.95
CA ALA A 350 -3.71 -7.44 12.03
C ALA A 350 -4.48 -6.81 13.21
N LEU A 351 -4.19 -5.54 13.53
CA LEU A 351 -4.88 -4.81 14.58
C LEU A 351 -6.30 -4.43 14.16
N ALA A 352 -6.50 -3.97 12.92
CA ALA A 352 -7.83 -3.70 12.37
C ALA A 352 -8.72 -4.95 12.38
N ASP A 353 -8.18 -6.11 12.00
CA ASP A 353 -8.92 -7.39 12.04
C ASP A 353 -9.27 -7.83 13.46
N ARG A 354 -8.38 -7.58 14.43
CA ARG A 354 -8.69 -7.84 15.85
C ARG A 354 -9.79 -6.90 16.35
N ILE A 355 -9.72 -5.61 16.03
CA ILE A 355 -10.73 -4.62 16.41
C ILE A 355 -12.09 -4.99 15.80
N ARG A 356 -12.13 -5.38 14.53
CA ARG A 356 -13.35 -5.82 13.85
C ARG A 356 -13.99 -7.04 14.50
N ARG A 357 -13.18 -8.02 14.92
CA ARG A 357 -13.67 -9.22 15.62
C ARG A 357 -14.09 -8.95 17.07
N ALA A 358 -13.45 -8.00 17.74
CA ALA A 358 -13.71 -7.70 19.15
C ALA A 358 -14.84 -6.66 19.36
N THR A 359 -15.17 -5.86 18.35
CA THR A 359 -16.20 -4.83 18.45
C THR A 359 -17.60 -5.45 18.40
N PRO A 360 -18.48 -5.14 19.36
CA PRO A 360 -19.88 -5.58 19.34
C PRO A 360 -20.57 -5.23 18.01
N GLY A 361 -21.31 -6.17 17.43
CA GLY A 361 -21.94 -6.00 16.10
C GLY A 361 -20.99 -6.11 14.89
N GLY A 362 -19.67 -6.25 15.09
CA GLY A 362 -18.70 -6.45 14.00
C GLY A 362 -18.46 -5.23 13.10
N ASP A 363 -18.91 -4.04 13.51
CA ASP A 363 -18.87 -2.81 12.69
C ASP A 363 -18.15 -1.65 13.42
N PRO A 364 -16.82 -1.78 13.65
CA PRO A 364 -16.04 -0.69 14.24
C PRO A 364 -15.94 0.51 13.30
N LEU A 365 -15.75 1.70 13.86
CA LEU A 365 -15.41 2.88 13.06
C LEU A 365 -13.97 2.76 12.53
N LEU A 366 -13.80 2.57 11.23
CA LEU A 366 -12.49 2.47 10.57
C LEU A 366 -12.32 3.63 9.58
N LEU A 367 -11.26 4.41 9.79
CA LEU A 367 -11.00 5.64 9.06
C LEU A 367 -9.60 5.60 8.47
N ALA A 368 -9.49 5.58 7.14
CA ALA A 368 -8.23 5.78 6.44
C ALA A 368 -8.18 7.23 5.97
N LEU A 369 -7.23 8.02 6.49
CA LEU A 369 -7.06 9.42 6.13
C LEU A 369 -5.86 9.55 5.20
N THR A 370 -6.05 10.24 4.08
CA THR A 370 -4.94 10.51 3.17
C THR A 370 -5.27 11.72 2.31
N GLY A 371 -4.30 12.61 2.10
CA GLY A 371 -4.45 13.69 1.12
C GLY A 371 -4.16 13.25 -0.31
N THR A 372 -3.45 12.13 -0.46
CA THR A 372 -2.89 11.61 -1.71
C THR A 372 -2.99 10.09 -1.67
N PRO A 373 -4.21 9.53 -1.72
CA PRO A 373 -4.46 8.07 -1.64
C PRO A 373 -3.74 7.26 -2.72
N LEU A 374 -3.45 7.88 -3.87
CA LEU A 374 -2.67 7.31 -4.97
C LEU A 374 -1.35 8.06 -5.05
N ILE A 375 -0.24 7.38 -4.76
CA ILE A 375 1.09 7.97 -4.88
C ILE A 375 1.73 7.55 -6.20
N ASN A 376 1.61 6.27 -6.55
CA ASN A 376 2.30 5.71 -7.71
C ASN A 376 1.36 4.95 -8.65
N ASP A 377 0.41 4.17 -8.12
CA ASP A 377 -0.44 3.27 -8.90
C ASP A 377 -1.75 2.94 -8.17
N VAL A 378 -2.76 2.43 -8.87
CA VAL A 378 -4.06 2.01 -8.31
C VAL A 378 -3.96 0.82 -7.36
N ASP A 379 -2.91 0.02 -7.46
CA ASP A 379 -2.60 -1.03 -6.48
C ASP A 379 -2.34 -0.47 -5.07
N ASP A 380 -2.02 0.82 -4.93
CA ASP A 380 -1.91 1.49 -3.62
C ASP A 380 -3.23 1.41 -2.82
N PHE A 381 -4.38 1.26 -3.49
CA PHE A 381 -5.68 1.08 -2.83
C PHE A 381 -5.81 -0.24 -2.09
N ARG A 382 -5.08 -1.29 -2.50
CA ARG A 382 -5.26 -2.64 -1.97
C ARG A 382 -5.13 -2.69 -0.45
N ALA A 383 -4.07 -2.12 0.10
CA ALA A 383 -3.83 -2.12 1.54
C ALA A 383 -4.90 -1.30 2.30
N ILE A 384 -5.34 -0.18 1.72
CA ILE A 384 -6.37 0.69 2.30
C ILE A 384 -7.72 -0.02 2.31
N TRP A 385 -8.11 -0.64 1.19
CA TRP A 385 -9.38 -1.37 1.07
C TRP A 385 -9.40 -2.61 1.97
N GLN A 386 -8.25 -3.27 2.15
CA GLN A 386 -8.13 -4.38 3.10
C GLN A 386 -8.28 -3.89 4.55
N PHE A 387 -7.65 -2.78 4.91
CA PHE A 387 -7.83 -2.14 6.22
C PHE A 387 -9.32 -1.80 6.48
N LEU A 388 -10.01 -1.24 5.49
CA LEU A 388 -11.44 -0.91 5.59
C LEU A 388 -12.35 -2.14 5.55
N GLY A 389 -11.84 -3.32 5.19
CA GLY A 389 -12.60 -4.58 5.09
C GLY A 389 -13.47 -4.68 3.85
N TRP A 390 -13.15 -3.89 2.83
CA TRP A 390 -13.82 -3.94 1.52
C TRP A 390 -13.31 -5.12 0.69
N ILE A 391 -12.09 -5.58 0.95
CA ILE A 391 -11.48 -6.75 0.33
C ILE A 391 -10.84 -7.66 1.39
N ASP A 392 -10.68 -8.93 1.04
CA ASP A 392 -9.99 -9.96 1.80
C ASP A 392 -8.92 -10.59 0.91
N GLY A 393 -7.68 -10.13 1.07
CA GLY A 393 -6.55 -10.48 0.21
C GLY A 393 -6.80 -10.13 -1.26
N ASP A 394 -7.00 -11.16 -2.09
CA ASP A 394 -7.21 -11.04 -3.53
C ASP A 394 -8.69 -11.08 -3.95
N LYS A 395 -9.62 -10.96 -3.00
CA LYS A 395 -11.07 -11.05 -3.26
C LYS A 395 -11.85 -9.90 -2.64
N PRO A 396 -12.92 -9.44 -3.30
CA PRO A 396 -13.90 -8.57 -2.63
C PRO A 396 -14.50 -9.23 -1.39
N SER A 397 -14.78 -8.43 -0.37
CA SER A 397 -15.50 -8.92 0.82
C SER A 397 -16.93 -9.34 0.44
N PRO A 398 -17.60 -10.19 1.24
CA PRO A 398 -18.97 -10.60 0.97
C PRO A 398 -19.95 -9.43 0.76
N ARG A 399 -19.73 -8.31 1.49
CA ARG A 399 -20.51 -7.08 1.34
C ARG A 399 -20.29 -6.42 -0.02
N LEU A 400 -19.02 -6.19 -0.40
CA LEU A 400 -18.70 -5.59 -1.70
C LEU A 400 -19.17 -6.48 -2.86
N LEU A 401 -18.94 -7.78 -2.77
CA LEU A 401 -19.41 -8.73 -3.78
C LEU A 401 -20.94 -8.71 -3.92
N GLY A 402 -21.68 -8.66 -2.80
CA GLY A 402 -23.13 -8.55 -2.80
C GLY A 402 -23.64 -7.31 -3.55
N LEU A 403 -23.05 -6.15 -3.30
CA LEU A 403 -23.40 -4.90 -3.97
C LEU A 403 -23.04 -4.91 -5.46
N LEU A 404 -21.89 -5.49 -5.83
CA LEU A 404 -21.51 -5.62 -7.24
C LEU A 404 -22.49 -6.52 -8.02
N GLU A 405 -23.00 -7.58 -7.39
CA GLU A 405 -24.01 -8.47 -7.98
C GLU A 405 -25.36 -7.78 -8.21
N GLU A 406 -25.75 -6.85 -7.33
CA GLU A 406 -27.01 -6.09 -7.46
C GLU A 406 -27.05 -5.23 -8.72
N ASN A 407 -25.88 -4.79 -9.22
CA ASN A 407 -25.78 -4.08 -10.49
C ASN A 407 -26.15 -4.98 -11.70
N GLY A 408 -26.06 -6.30 -11.58
CA GLY A 408 -26.40 -7.24 -12.63
C GLY A 408 -25.47 -7.24 -13.85
N LEU A 409 -24.28 -6.65 -13.72
CA LEU A 409 -23.28 -6.49 -14.79
C LEU A 409 -22.09 -7.43 -14.59
N THR A 410 -21.39 -7.77 -15.67
CA THR A 410 -20.12 -8.53 -15.63
C THR A 410 -18.96 -7.72 -16.20
N PRO A 411 -17.68 -8.01 -15.85
CA PRO A 411 -16.52 -7.30 -16.39
C PRO A 411 -16.40 -7.30 -17.93
N ALA A 412 -17.13 -8.18 -18.63
CA ALA A 412 -17.19 -8.19 -20.09
C ALA A 412 -18.10 -7.08 -20.67
N GLU A 413 -18.93 -6.44 -19.85
CA GLU A 413 -19.91 -5.44 -20.27
C GLU A 413 -19.37 -4.02 -20.04
N ALA A 414 -19.56 -3.13 -21.02
CA ALA A 414 -18.99 -1.77 -20.98
C ALA A 414 -19.45 -0.95 -19.75
N GLY A 415 -20.68 -1.17 -19.27
CA GLY A 415 -21.23 -0.47 -18.11
C GLY A 415 -20.65 -0.91 -16.76
N PHE A 416 -19.93 -2.04 -16.70
CA PHE A 416 -19.44 -2.60 -15.44
C PHE A 416 -18.49 -1.64 -14.72
N TYR A 417 -17.55 -1.03 -15.43
CA TYR A 417 -16.54 -0.17 -14.80
C TYR A 417 -17.15 1.03 -14.08
N ALA A 418 -18.09 1.74 -14.71
CA ALA A 418 -18.78 2.87 -14.08
C ALA A 418 -19.59 2.44 -12.84
N ALA A 419 -20.36 1.35 -12.95
CA ALA A 419 -21.17 0.83 -11.86
C ALA A 419 -20.30 0.31 -10.70
N ALA A 420 -19.22 -0.41 -11.01
CA ALA A 420 -18.28 -0.94 -10.04
C ALA A 420 -17.54 0.19 -9.30
N ARG A 421 -17.09 1.22 -10.03
CA ARG A 421 -16.50 2.44 -9.43
C ARG A 421 -17.49 3.10 -8.48
N ARG A 422 -18.74 3.30 -8.89
CA ARG A 422 -19.78 3.91 -8.05
C ARG A 422 -20.05 3.08 -6.80
N THR A 423 -20.14 1.76 -6.95
CA THR A 423 -20.34 0.82 -5.82
C THR A 423 -19.23 0.96 -4.76
N VAL A 424 -17.97 1.04 -5.19
CA VAL A 424 -16.83 1.21 -4.27
C VAL A 424 -16.81 2.61 -3.66
N ILE A 425 -17.18 3.65 -4.41
CA ILE A 425 -17.33 5.00 -3.86
C ILE A 425 -18.36 5.02 -2.73
N ASP A 426 -19.54 4.43 -2.97
CA ASP A 426 -20.66 4.40 -2.02
C ASP A 426 -20.38 3.53 -0.78
N LEU A 427 -19.32 2.71 -0.79
CA LEU A 427 -18.84 2.01 0.41
C LEU A 427 -18.18 2.93 1.44
N GLY A 428 -17.79 4.16 1.08
CA GLY A 428 -17.26 5.13 2.04
C GLY A 428 -16.13 6.04 1.54
N ILE A 429 -15.92 6.20 0.23
CA ILE A 429 -14.89 7.14 -0.27
C ILE A 429 -15.45 8.56 -0.20
N VAL A 430 -14.70 9.47 0.40
CA VAL A 430 -15.01 10.91 0.48
C VAL A 430 -13.82 11.71 -0.03
N ARG A 431 -14.00 12.44 -1.12
CA ARG A 431 -12.96 13.23 -1.82
C ARG A 431 -13.46 14.64 -2.15
N ARG A 432 -13.02 15.62 -1.36
CA ARG A 432 -13.31 17.04 -1.61
C ARG A 432 -12.02 17.83 -1.87
N ARG A 433 -12.10 18.83 -2.76
CA ARG A 433 -11.02 19.77 -3.04
C ARG A 433 -11.23 21.06 -2.27
N LYS A 434 -10.16 21.80 -2.00
CA LYS A 434 -10.23 23.11 -1.33
C LYS A 434 -11.13 24.08 -2.08
N VAL A 435 -11.01 24.11 -3.40
CA VAL A 435 -11.82 24.96 -4.28
C VAL A 435 -13.33 24.66 -4.19
N ASP A 436 -13.72 23.43 -3.83
CA ASP A 436 -15.13 23.03 -3.74
C ASP A 436 -15.76 23.41 -2.39
N VAL A 437 -14.94 23.62 -1.34
CA VAL A 437 -15.41 23.79 0.04
C VAL A 437 -15.05 25.14 0.67
N ALA A 438 -14.00 25.78 0.18
CA ALA A 438 -13.49 27.06 0.65
C ALA A 438 -13.23 27.94 -0.59
N ALA A 439 -14.32 28.50 -1.15
CA ALA A 439 -14.26 29.40 -2.30
C ALA A 439 -13.39 30.64 -2.04
N ASP A 440 -13.25 31.03 -0.77
CA ASP A 440 -12.48 32.18 -0.32
C ASP A 440 -10.98 31.89 -0.13
N LEU A 441 -10.54 30.62 -0.28
CA LEU A 441 -9.12 30.32 -0.16
C LEU A 441 -8.37 30.91 -1.36
N PRO A 442 -7.30 31.71 -1.14
CA PRO A 442 -6.53 32.31 -2.22
C PRO A 442 -5.95 31.26 -3.17
N ALA A 443 -5.69 31.66 -4.43
CA ALA A 443 -5.18 30.73 -5.43
C ALA A 443 -3.81 30.14 -5.05
N LYS A 444 -3.63 28.83 -5.31
CA LYS A 444 -2.34 28.14 -5.29
C LYS A 444 -1.75 28.12 -6.69
N ARG A 445 -0.52 28.64 -6.85
CA ARG A 445 0.23 28.61 -8.11
C ARG A 445 1.50 27.79 -7.95
N ILE A 446 1.76 26.90 -8.90
CA ILE A 446 3.07 26.25 -9.06
C ILE A 446 3.75 26.92 -10.25
N ALA A 447 4.98 27.37 -10.05
CA ALA A 447 5.77 28.05 -11.07
C ALA A 447 7.17 27.44 -11.14
N ASP A 448 7.60 27.14 -12.37
CA ASP A 448 8.91 26.57 -12.63
C ASP A 448 9.90 27.70 -12.90
N LEU A 449 11.00 27.69 -12.14
CA LEU A 449 12.12 28.59 -12.35
C LEU A 449 13.31 27.75 -12.89
N PRO A 450 13.51 27.75 -14.22
CA PRO A 450 14.68 27.10 -14.80
C PRO A 450 15.95 27.87 -14.40
N VAL A 451 16.96 27.13 -13.96
CA VAL A 451 18.28 27.65 -13.61
C VAL A 451 19.36 26.92 -14.40
N GLU A 452 20.35 27.66 -14.88
CA GLU A 452 21.51 27.10 -15.56
C GLU A 452 22.65 26.86 -14.54
N LEU A 453 23.27 25.68 -14.63
CA LEU A 453 24.36 25.27 -13.73
C LEU A 453 25.71 25.45 -14.43
N ASP A 454 26.26 26.67 -14.36
CA ASP A 454 27.52 27.04 -15.02
C ASP A 454 28.77 26.88 -14.14
N ASP A 455 28.58 26.53 -12.87
CA ASP A 455 29.66 26.36 -11.91
C ASP A 455 30.37 24.99 -12.05
N GLU A 456 31.34 24.76 -11.18
CA GLU A 456 32.08 23.48 -11.13
C GLU A 456 31.16 22.30 -10.80
N LEU A 457 30.16 22.51 -9.93
CA LEU A 457 29.18 21.50 -9.58
C LEU A 457 28.29 21.15 -10.79
N GLY A 458 27.84 22.13 -11.56
CA GLY A 458 27.07 21.94 -12.80
C GLY A 458 27.83 21.18 -13.88
N ARG A 459 29.13 21.44 -14.03
CA ARG A 459 30.00 20.63 -14.91
C ARG A 459 30.14 19.19 -14.41
N SER A 460 30.24 19.00 -13.09
CA SER A 460 30.27 17.66 -12.48
C SER A 460 28.97 16.90 -12.70
N VAL A 461 27.81 17.56 -12.61
CA VAL A 461 26.49 16.96 -12.89
C VAL A 461 26.43 16.44 -14.33
N ARG A 462 26.76 17.27 -15.32
CA ARG A 462 26.76 16.89 -16.74
C ARG A 462 27.74 15.75 -17.05
N ALA A 463 28.89 15.72 -16.37
CA ALA A 463 29.84 14.61 -16.49
C ALA A 463 29.26 13.30 -15.92
N ALA A 464 28.61 13.35 -14.75
CA ALA A 464 27.99 12.19 -14.13
C ALA A 464 26.80 11.64 -14.95
N GLU A 465 25.99 12.53 -15.56
CA GLU A 465 24.91 12.14 -16.48
C GLU A 465 25.45 11.35 -17.69
N ARG A 466 26.50 11.86 -18.33
CA ARG A 466 27.16 11.17 -19.45
C ARG A 466 27.77 9.84 -19.03
N GLU A 467 28.42 9.77 -17.86
CA GLU A 467 28.99 8.53 -17.35
C GLU A 467 27.91 7.46 -17.12
N LEU A 468 26.80 7.84 -16.46
CA LEU A 468 25.67 6.95 -16.23
C LEU A 468 25.02 6.52 -17.55
N GLY A 469 24.78 7.45 -18.47
CA GLY A 469 24.25 7.16 -19.81
C GLY A 469 25.13 6.18 -20.58
N ASN A 470 26.45 6.40 -20.62
CA ASN A 470 27.41 5.51 -21.27
C ASN A 470 27.42 4.11 -20.65
N ARG A 471 27.31 4.01 -19.32
CA ARG A 471 27.22 2.72 -18.62
C ARG A 471 25.93 1.97 -19.01
N LEU A 472 24.80 2.66 -19.07
CA LEU A 472 23.52 2.08 -19.51
C LEU A 472 23.58 1.62 -20.96
N VAL A 473 24.20 2.41 -21.86
CA VAL A 473 24.41 2.02 -23.26
C VAL A 473 25.30 0.77 -23.37
N GLY A 474 26.36 0.68 -22.57
CA GLY A 474 27.21 -0.51 -22.50
C GLY A 474 26.43 -1.76 -22.10
N ARG A 475 25.57 -1.65 -21.07
CA ARG A 475 24.68 -2.74 -20.62
C ARG A 475 23.65 -3.12 -21.69
N PHE A 476 23.05 -2.14 -22.34
CA PHE A 476 22.12 -2.35 -23.44
C PHE A 476 22.77 -3.12 -24.60
N ARG A 477 23.96 -2.69 -25.04
CA ARG A 477 24.70 -3.39 -26.10
C ARG A 477 25.06 -4.82 -25.71
N ALA A 478 25.55 -5.02 -24.48
CA ALA A 478 25.88 -6.37 -23.98
C ALA A 478 24.64 -7.29 -23.93
N LEU A 479 23.48 -6.77 -23.53
CA LEU A 479 22.22 -7.52 -23.49
C LEU A 479 21.77 -7.94 -24.89
N VAL A 480 21.86 -7.02 -25.86
CA VAL A 480 21.49 -7.27 -27.27
C VAL A 480 22.45 -8.27 -27.91
N GLU A 481 23.76 -8.13 -27.68
CA GLU A 481 24.79 -9.06 -28.16
C GLU A 481 24.63 -10.48 -27.56
N ALA A 482 24.28 -10.57 -26.28
CA ALA A 482 24.00 -11.85 -25.60
C ALA A 482 22.76 -12.57 -26.16
N ARG A 483 21.94 -11.89 -26.95
CA ARG A 483 20.80 -12.46 -27.69
C ARG A 483 21.12 -12.67 -29.18
N HIS A 484 22.38 -12.49 -29.58
CA HIS A 484 22.84 -12.57 -30.97
C HIS A 484 22.11 -11.64 -31.95
N LEU A 485 21.62 -10.50 -31.44
CA LEU A 485 20.99 -9.44 -32.24
C LEU A 485 21.96 -8.27 -32.45
N ARG A 486 21.68 -7.40 -33.42
CA ARG A 486 22.37 -6.10 -33.57
C ARG A 486 21.41 -4.98 -33.20
N VAL A 487 21.94 -3.90 -32.62
CA VAL A 487 21.14 -2.72 -32.20
C VAL A 487 20.32 -2.12 -33.35
N GLY A 488 20.86 -2.15 -34.56
CA GLY A 488 20.18 -1.65 -35.77
C GLY A 488 19.10 -2.58 -36.33
N ASP A 489 19.07 -3.85 -35.89
CA ASP A 489 18.10 -4.86 -36.36
C ASP A 489 16.89 -4.97 -35.43
N LEU A 490 16.87 -4.21 -34.32
CA LEU A 490 15.77 -4.16 -33.38
C LEU A 490 14.62 -3.32 -33.94
N ASP A 491 13.41 -3.85 -33.87
CA ASP A 491 12.21 -3.03 -34.01
C ASP A 491 12.01 -2.13 -32.76
N ASP A 492 11.08 -1.18 -32.85
CA ASP A 492 10.84 -0.21 -31.79
C ASP A 492 10.32 -0.86 -30.50
N GLU A 493 9.50 -1.92 -30.59
CA GLU A 493 8.98 -2.64 -29.43
C GLU A 493 10.09 -3.41 -28.69
N GLN A 494 10.94 -4.10 -29.43
CA GLN A 494 12.11 -4.82 -28.90
C GLN A 494 13.10 -3.85 -28.27
N ARG A 495 13.38 -2.72 -28.94
CA ARG A 495 14.26 -1.68 -28.41
C ARG A 495 13.73 -1.16 -27.08
N ASP A 496 12.45 -0.86 -27.01
CA ASP A 496 11.79 -0.37 -25.79
C ASP A 496 11.79 -1.41 -24.67
N GLN A 497 11.54 -2.69 -25.00
CA GLN A 497 11.61 -3.79 -24.04
C GLN A 497 13.02 -3.92 -23.44
N TYR A 498 14.07 -3.85 -24.26
CA TYR A 498 15.45 -3.91 -23.80
C TYR A 498 15.86 -2.68 -22.98
N ILE A 499 15.42 -1.48 -23.38
CA ILE A 499 15.63 -0.25 -22.61
C ILE A 499 15.00 -0.38 -21.22
N ARG A 500 13.74 -0.82 -21.14
CA ARG A 500 13.02 -1.03 -19.88
C ARG A 500 13.71 -2.10 -19.02
N ALA A 501 14.20 -3.18 -19.61
CA ALA A 501 14.92 -4.23 -18.90
C ALA A 501 16.23 -3.73 -18.29
N VAL A 502 17.04 -2.98 -19.05
CA VAL A 502 18.30 -2.39 -18.57
C VAL A 502 18.05 -1.37 -17.47
N ALA A 503 17.08 -0.47 -17.67
CA ALA A 503 16.72 0.54 -16.69
C ALA A 503 16.17 -0.07 -15.39
N SER A 504 15.37 -1.15 -15.48
CA SER A 504 14.86 -1.88 -14.31
C SER A 504 15.97 -2.57 -13.54
N ALA A 505 16.90 -3.24 -14.25
CA ALA A 505 18.06 -3.88 -13.63
C ALA A 505 18.96 -2.86 -12.92
N GLU A 506 19.25 -1.72 -13.56
CA GLU A 506 19.97 -0.62 -12.94
C GLU A 506 19.28 -0.11 -11.67
N LEU A 507 17.96 0.08 -11.73
CA LEU A 507 17.19 0.58 -10.59
C LEU A 507 17.25 -0.39 -9.41
N GLU A 508 17.09 -1.70 -9.64
CA GLU A 508 17.19 -2.70 -8.57
C GLU A 508 18.60 -2.80 -7.99
N GLU A 509 19.65 -2.74 -8.82
CA GLU A 509 21.04 -2.72 -8.35
C GLU A 509 21.33 -1.46 -7.53
N SER A 510 20.80 -0.30 -7.94
CA SER A 510 21.00 0.98 -7.24
C SER A 510 20.40 1.01 -5.83
N LYS A 511 19.41 0.16 -5.54
CA LYS A 511 18.84 0.01 -4.17
C LYS A 511 19.80 -0.73 -3.23
N SER A 512 20.69 -1.56 -3.77
CA SER A 512 21.60 -2.42 -3.01
C SER A 512 23.05 -1.90 -2.98
N ALA A 513 23.44 -1.14 -4.00
CA ALA A 513 24.78 -0.58 -4.11
C ALA A 513 25.03 0.55 -3.10
N LYS A 514 26.08 0.42 -2.29
CA LYS A 514 26.52 1.47 -1.35
C LYS A 514 27.50 2.47 -1.95
N SER A 515 28.01 2.23 -3.17
CA SER A 515 28.91 3.14 -3.88
C SER A 515 28.73 3.06 -5.41
N GLY A 516 29.03 4.17 -6.09
CA GLY A 516 28.91 4.34 -7.55
C GLY A 516 27.89 5.42 -7.93
N GLU A 517 28.10 6.07 -9.08
CA GLU A 517 27.11 6.99 -9.64
C GLU A 517 25.85 6.22 -10.04
N ASN A 518 24.69 6.67 -9.58
CA ASN A 518 23.37 6.15 -9.94
C ASN A 518 22.35 7.29 -9.96
N VAL A 519 21.09 6.98 -10.29
CA VAL A 519 20.05 8.00 -10.40
C VAL A 519 19.83 8.79 -9.11
N PHE A 520 20.02 8.17 -7.93
CA PHE A 520 19.86 8.84 -6.64
C PHE A 520 21.05 9.74 -6.29
N THR A 521 22.29 9.31 -6.55
CA THR A 521 23.47 10.15 -6.33
C THR A 521 23.47 11.35 -7.28
N MET A 522 23.03 11.14 -8.53
CA MET A 522 22.89 12.18 -9.53
C MET A 522 21.88 13.26 -9.10
N VAL A 523 20.67 12.89 -8.67
CA VAL A 523 19.68 13.86 -8.16
C VAL A 523 20.20 14.62 -6.94
N ARG A 524 20.93 13.95 -6.03
CA ARG A 524 21.58 14.64 -4.89
C ARG A 524 22.63 15.65 -5.34
N ARG A 525 23.49 15.31 -6.32
CA ARG A 525 24.47 16.24 -6.92
C ARG A 525 23.81 17.45 -7.55
N ILE A 526 22.71 17.24 -8.28
CA ILE A 526 21.89 18.33 -8.84
C ILE A 526 21.34 19.21 -7.72
N GLY A 527 20.81 18.62 -6.64
CA GLY A 527 20.35 19.35 -5.48
C GLY A 527 21.43 20.24 -4.86
N GLN A 528 22.66 19.73 -4.72
CA GLN A 528 23.80 20.51 -4.24
C GLN A 528 24.14 21.67 -5.19
N ALA A 529 24.20 21.42 -6.50
CA ALA A 529 24.47 22.46 -7.49
C ALA A 529 23.40 23.57 -7.51
N LYS A 530 22.13 23.22 -7.26
CA LYS A 530 21.01 24.18 -7.20
C LYS A 530 20.91 24.92 -5.87
N ALA A 531 21.50 24.41 -4.78
CA ALA A 531 21.26 24.88 -3.42
C ALA A 531 21.49 26.39 -3.26
N GLY A 532 22.62 26.89 -3.78
CA GLY A 532 22.96 28.31 -3.75
C GLY A 532 21.95 29.17 -4.53
N LEU A 533 21.67 28.83 -5.79
CA LEU A 533 20.72 29.57 -6.63
C LEU A 533 19.30 29.57 -6.04
N ALA A 534 18.87 28.45 -5.48
CA ALA A 534 17.59 28.34 -4.80
C ALA A 534 17.53 29.21 -3.54
N ALA A 535 18.60 29.23 -2.73
CA ALA A 535 18.70 30.04 -1.53
C ALA A 535 18.75 31.54 -1.87
N ASP A 536 19.42 31.91 -2.96
CA ASP A 536 19.48 33.28 -3.47
C ASP A 536 18.08 33.78 -3.86
N TYR A 537 17.32 32.95 -4.54
CA TYR A 537 15.94 33.26 -4.91
C TYR A 537 15.04 33.34 -3.67
N ALA A 538 15.17 32.42 -2.72
CA ALA A 538 14.46 32.47 -1.45
C ALA A 538 14.78 33.76 -0.65
N ALA A 539 16.03 34.21 -0.67
CA ALA A 539 16.44 35.46 -0.04
C ALA A 539 15.81 36.69 -0.70
N GLN A 540 15.70 36.70 -2.04
CA GLN A 540 15.04 37.77 -2.77
C GLN A 540 13.54 37.84 -2.42
N LEU A 541 12.86 36.70 -2.38
CA LEU A 541 11.47 36.60 -1.95
C LEU A 541 11.31 37.06 -0.50
N ALA A 542 12.19 36.62 0.40
CA ALA A 542 12.16 36.95 1.82
C ALA A 542 12.20 38.47 2.07
N ARG A 543 12.97 39.20 1.27
CA ARG A 543 13.13 40.65 1.35
C ARG A 543 12.00 41.43 0.68
N SER A 544 11.32 40.85 -0.29
CA SER A 544 10.34 41.56 -1.13
C SER A 544 8.89 41.27 -0.75
N VAL A 545 8.58 40.03 -0.35
CA VAL A 545 7.20 39.56 -0.15
C VAL A 545 6.95 39.07 1.29
N GLY A 546 7.99 38.85 2.10
CA GLY A 546 7.86 38.39 3.49
C GLY A 546 8.33 36.96 3.67
N LYS A 547 7.85 36.25 4.70
CA LYS A 547 8.44 34.95 5.10
C LYS A 547 8.35 33.90 3.99
N VAL A 548 9.40 33.09 3.87
CA VAL A 548 9.53 32.03 2.85
C VAL A 548 9.74 30.67 3.50
N VAL A 549 9.14 29.63 2.93
CA VAL A 549 9.47 28.24 3.28
C VAL A 549 10.35 27.65 2.20
N PHE A 550 11.56 27.22 2.56
CA PHE A 550 12.51 26.57 1.68
C PHE A 550 12.50 25.07 1.95
N PHE A 551 12.21 24.25 0.94
CA PHE A 551 12.23 22.80 1.05
C PHE A 551 13.40 22.19 0.28
N ALA A 552 14.09 21.26 0.94
CA ALA A 552 15.09 20.39 0.33
C ALA A 552 14.96 18.97 0.88
N LYS A 553 15.46 17.99 0.13
CA LYS A 553 15.41 16.57 0.52
C LYS A 553 16.65 16.18 1.32
N HIS A 554 17.82 16.62 0.89
CA HIS A 554 19.10 16.23 1.48
C HIS A 554 19.60 17.27 2.49
N ILE A 555 20.15 16.78 3.60
CA ILE A 555 20.63 17.59 4.73
C ILE A 555 21.77 18.53 4.31
N ASP A 556 22.69 18.07 3.46
CA ASP A 556 23.79 18.88 2.94
C ASP A 556 23.32 20.02 2.03
N VAL A 557 22.24 19.81 1.27
CA VAL A 557 21.58 20.87 0.49
C VAL A 557 20.95 21.91 1.42
N MET A 558 20.33 21.47 2.52
CA MET A 558 19.80 22.37 3.56
C MET A 558 20.92 23.17 4.24
N ASP A 559 22.05 22.53 4.56
CA ASP A 559 23.21 23.19 5.18
C ASP A 559 23.80 24.27 4.27
N GLN A 560 23.92 23.98 2.97
CA GLN A 560 24.34 24.97 1.97
C GLN A 560 23.36 26.14 1.86
N ALA A 561 22.05 25.86 1.87
CA ALA A 561 21.03 26.90 1.83
C ALA A 561 21.07 27.78 3.09
N GLU A 562 21.19 27.19 4.28
CA GLU A 562 21.33 27.94 5.54
C GLU A 562 22.58 28.81 5.55
N SER A 563 23.71 28.29 5.10
CA SER A 563 24.95 29.07 4.95
C SER A 563 24.79 30.24 3.98
N ALA A 564 24.16 30.01 2.82
CA ALA A 564 23.90 31.04 1.82
C ALA A 564 22.92 32.13 2.31
N LEU A 565 21.91 31.75 3.10
CA LEU A 565 20.96 32.67 3.71
C LEU A 565 21.62 33.48 4.84
N ALA A 566 22.45 32.84 5.67
CA ALA A 566 23.19 33.50 6.74
C ALA A 566 24.20 34.52 6.19
N ALA A 567 24.89 34.20 5.08
CA ALA A 567 25.77 35.14 4.37
C ALA A 567 25.04 36.38 3.82
N ARG A 568 23.70 36.39 3.84
CA ARG A 568 22.82 37.47 3.41
C ARG A 568 22.09 38.12 4.59
N ASP A 569 22.54 37.88 5.81
CA ASP A 569 21.99 38.40 7.06
C ASP A 569 20.51 38.04 7.28
N LEU A 570 20.06 36.90 6.75
CA LEU A 570 18.71 36.40 6.98
C LEU A 570 18.70 35.39 8.12
N ARG A 571 17.89 35.66 9.13
CA ARG A 571 17.67 34.71 10.23
C ARG A 571 16.74 33.60 9.76
N THR A 572 17.15 32.36 10.00
CA THR A 572 16.43 31.16 9.57
C THR A 572 16.07 30.28 10.77
N VAL A 573 15.08 29.41 10.57
CA VAL A 573 14.84 28.26 11.43
C VAL A 573 14.89 26.98 10.60
N SER A 574 15.22 25.87 11.25
CA SER A 574 15.38 24.59 10.57
C SER A 574 14.37 23.56 11.07
N LEU A 575 13.74 22.82 10.15
CA LEU A 575 12.84 21.71 10.42
C LEU A 575 13.39 20.42 9.79
N ARG A 576 14.09 19.64 10.60
CA ARG A 576 14.84 18.43 10.20
C ARG A 576 14.33 17.17 10.92
N GLY A 577 14.74 16.00 10.41
CA GLY A 577 14.30 14.70 10.91
C GLY A 577 14.94 14.28 12.24
N ASP A 578 16.13 14.79 12.55
CA ASP A 578 16.94 14.51 13.75
C ASP A 578 16.49 15.30 15.00
N GLN A 579 15.62 16.30 14.82
CA GLN A 579 15.12 17.12 15.92
C GLN A 579 14.08 16.40 16.79
N THR A 580 14.15 16.65 18.09
CA THR A 580 13.11 16.24 19.05
C THR A 580 11.78 16.95 18.76
N ALA A 581 10.67 16.37 19.23
CA ALA A 581 9.35 16.98 19.06
C ALA A 581 9.25 18.39 19.67
N LEU A 582 9.92 18.62 20.80
CA LEU A 582 9.96 19.91 21.47
C LEU A 582 10.72 20.96 20.65
N GLN A 583 11.94 20.61 20.17
CA GLN A 583 12.73 21.51 19.33
C GLN A 583 12.00 21.86 18.02
N ARG A 584 11.34 20.87 17.41
CA ARG A 584 10.56 21.08 16.19
C ARG A 584 9.40 22.06 16.43
N GLN A 585 8.66 21.91 17.53
CA GLN A 585 7.57 22.82 17.86
C GLN A 585 8.08 24.23 18.13
N ALA A 586 9.19 24.39 18.85
CA ALA A 586 9.81 25.69 19.08
C ALA A 586 10.23 26.39 17.77
N ALA A 587 10.76 25.65 16.79
CA ALA A 587 11.09 26.18 15.47
C ALA A 587 9.85 26.60 14.67
N ILE A 588 8.76 25.84 14.74
CA ILE A 588 7.47 26.21 14.13
C ILE A 588 6.91 27.47 14.76
N ASP A 589 6.94 27.56 16.10
CA ASP A 589 6.42 28.71 16.83
C ASP A 589 7.26 29.96 16.56
N ALA A 590 8.59 29.82 16.46
CA ALA A 590 9.48 30.90 16.06
C ALA A 590 9.19 31.35 14.63
N PHE A 591 9.05 30.44 13.67
CA PHE A 591 8.70 30.82 12.29
C PHE A 591 7.37 31.56 12.20
N ASN A 592 6.36 31.13 12.94
CA ASN A 592 5.04 31.74 12.84
C ASN A 592 4.96 33.09 13.59
N ASN A 593 5.63 33.22 14.74
CA ASN A 593 5.41 34.36 15.65
C ASN A 593 6.57 35.37 15.72
N ASP A 594 7.82 34.96 15.43
CA ASP A 594 8.99 35.85 15.52
C ASP A 594 9.15 36.63 14.20
N PRO A 595 9.00 37.98 14.18
CA PRO A 595 9.10 38.76 12.95
C PRO A 595 10.52 38.79 12.37
N ASP A 596 11.56 38.52 13.16
CA ASP A 596 12.94 38.53 12.69
C ASP A 596 13.29 37.28 11.87
N VAL A 597 12.51 36.20 12.01
CA VAL A 597 12.72 34.95 11.25
C VAL A 597 12.17 35.10 9.84
N ALA A 598 13.05 35.11 8.84
CA ALA A 598 12.68 35.34 7.44
C ALA A 598 12.41 34.03 6.67
N VAL A 599 13.14 32.95 6.96
CA VAL A 599 13.05 31.70 6.20
C VAL A 599 12.98 30.47 7.10
N ALA A 600 12.06 29.55 6.81
CA ALA A 600 12.06 28.20 7.37
C ALA A 600 12.68 27.21 6.39
N VAL A 601 13.86 26.67 6.72
CA VAL A 601 14.54 25.62 5.94
C VAL A 601 14.06 24.25 6.40
N CYS A 602 13.34 23.57 5.53
CA CYS A 602 12.54 22.40 5.86
C CYS A 602 12.98 21.20 5.05
N SER A 603 13.13 20.05 5.73
CA SER A 603 13.27 18.79 5.03
C SER A 603 11.93 18.40 4.41
N LEU A 604 11.93 18.07 3.12
CA LEU A 604 10.73 17.72 2.36
C LEU A 604 10.02 16.48 2.93
N THR A 605 10.76 15.56 3.55
CA THR A 605 10.22 14.37 4.22
C THR A 605 9.81 14.64 5.68
N ALA A 606 10.60 15.42 6.43
CA ALA A 606 10.31 15.66 7.85
C ALA A 606 9.21 16.70 8.08
N ALA A 607 9.11 17.70 7.20
CA ALA A 607 8.10 18.75 7.25
C ALA A 607 6.91 18.50 6.30
N GLY A 608 6.94 17.41 5.52
CA GLY A 608 5.82 17.02 4.66
C GLY A 608 4.52 16.68 5.42
N VAL A 609 4.60 16.36 6.72
CA VAL A 609 3.45 15.92 7.51
C VAL A 609 3.25 16.74 8.79
N GLY A 610 2.06 17.35 8.91
CA GLY A 610 1.48 17.88 10.16
C GLY A 610 2.14 19.10 10.80
N VAL A 611 2.92 19.89 10.06
CA VAL A 611 3.38 21.22 10.48
C VAL A 611 2.44 22.32 9.97
N ASN A 612 2.39 23.47 10.65
CA ASN A 612 1.66 24.66 10.22
C ASN A 612 2.67 25.79 9.90
N LEU A 613 2.71 26.22 8.64
CA LEU A 613 3.65 27.23 8.13
C LEU A 613 2.91 28.36 7.36
N GLN A 614 1.67 28.64 7.76
CA GLN A 614 0.79 29.65 7.15
C GLN A 614 1.31 31.08 7.22
N ALA A 615 2.32 31.36 8.07
CA ALA A 615 2.96 32.68 8.14
C ALA A 615 3.73 33.07 6.86
N ALA A 616 3.90 32.14 5.92
CA ALA A 616 4.42 32.41 4.58
C ALA A 616 3.33 32.31 3.52
N SER A 617 3.54 32.97 2.39
CA SER A 617 2.78 32.80 1.15
C SER A 617 3.64 32.29 -0.01
N ASN A 618 4.96 32.20 0.20
CA ASN A 618 5.91 31.75 -0.82
C ASN A 618 6.68 30.51 -0.38
N VAL A 619 6.75 29.53 -1.27
CA VAL A 619 7.46 28.26 -1.08
C VAL A 619 8.51 28.10 -2.16
N VAL A 620 9.74 27.75 -1.79
CA VAL A 620 10.82 27.41 -2.71
C VAL A 620 11.14 25.92 -2.57
N LEU A 621 10.93 25.16 -3.64
CA LEU A 621 11.28 23.75 -3.75
C LEU A 621 12.65 23.65 -4.44
N ALA A 622 13.71 23.57 -3.65
CA ALA A 622 15.08 23.46 -4.17
C ALA A 622 15.37 22.07 -4.74
N GLU A 623 14.75 21.04 -4.18
CA GLU A 623 14.79 19.68 -4.68
C GLU A 623 13.39 19.13 -4.89
N LEU A 624 13.23 18.31 -5.93
CA LEU A 624 11.98 17.63 -6.21
C LEU A 624 11.97 16.24 -5.56
N SER A 625 10.83 15.87 -4.99
CA SER A 625 10.57 14.46 -4.67
C SER A 625 10.30 13.68 -5.96
N TRP A 626 10.61 12.37 -5.93
CA TRP A 626 10.19 11.41 -6.94
C TRP A 626 8.67 11.29 -7.10
N THR A 627 7.89 11.82 -6.16
CA THR A 627 6.44 11.77 -6.19
C THR A 627 5.86 13.17 -6.02
N ALA A 628 4.79 13.46 -6.78
CA ALA A 628 4.12 14.75 -6.70
C ALA A 628 3.32 14.92 -5.39
N ALA A 629 2.95 13.79 -4.76
CA ALA A 629 2.24 13.76 -3.50
C ALA A 629 3.03 14.46 -2.39
N GLU A 630 4.32 14.13 -2.24
CA GLU A 630 5.18 14.76 -1.21
C GLU A 630 5.32 16.28 -1.43
N GLN A 631 5.44 16.73 -2.69
CA GLN A 631 5.49 18.16 -3.03
C GLN A 631 4.18 18.87 -2.68
N THR A 632 3.05 18.27 -3.07
CA THR A 632 1.72 18.81 -2.78
C THR A 632 1.48 18.90 -1.27
N GLN A 633 1.86 17.86 -0.52
CA GLN A 633 1.76 17.84 0.93
C GLN A 633 2.61 18.94 1.60
N ALA A 634 3.82 19.21 1.07
CA ALA A 634 4.70 20.28 1.53
C ALA A 634 4.11 21.67 1.24
N ILE A 635 3.64 21.92 0.01
CA ILE A 635 3.00 23.21 -0.36
C ILE A 635 1.75 23.46 0.47
N ASP A 636 0.95 22.42 0.72
CA ASP A 636 -0.26 22.51 1.53
C ASP A 636 0.01 22.75 3.03
N ARG A 637 1.27 22.75 3.50
CA ARG A 637 1.62 23.25 4.84
C ARG A 637 1.50 24.78 4.93
N VAL A 638 1.59 25.45 3.79
CA VAL A 638 1.51 26.90 3.62
C VAL A 638 0.14 27.28 3.07
N HIS A 639 -0.34 26.58 2.05
CA HIS A 639 -1.66 26.75 1.46
C HIS A 639 -2.72 25.95 2.24
N ARG A 640 -3.17 26.49 3.38
CA ARG A 640 -4.16 25.85 4.26
C ARG A 640 -5.18 26.87 4.78
N ILE A 641 -6.36 26.41 5.20
CA ILE A 641 -7.44 27.22 5.78
C ILE A 641 -6.88 28.19 6.84
N GLY A 642 -7.17 29.49 6.68
CA GLY A 642 -6.58 30.58 7.47
C GLY A 642 -5.43 31.31 6.75
N GLN A 643 -5.13 30.92 5.51
CA GLN A 643 -4.26 31.65 4.61
C GLN A 643 -5.06 32.73 3.88
N ASP A 644 -4.58 33.97 3.98
CA ASP A 644 -5.24 35.15 3.40
C ASP A 644 -4.54 35.63 2.11
N GLU A 645 -3.33 35.13 1.82
CA GLU A 645 -2.55 35.48 0.63
C GLU A 645 -2.48 34.35 -0.41
N PRO A 646 -2.44 34.67 -1.72
CA PRO A 646 -2.17 33.68 -2.77
C PRO A 646 -0.84 32.98 -2.55
N VAL A 647 -0.85 31.64 -2.56
CA VAL A 647 0.36 30.85 -2.30
C VAL A 647 1.06 30.50 -3.60
N THR A 648 2.33 30.87 -3.73
CA THR A 648 3.16 30.50 -4.88
C THR A 648 4.27 29.52 -4.48
N ALA A 649 4.30 28.38 -5.14
CA ALA A 649 5.35 27.37 -5.01
C ALA A 649 6.29 27.42 -6.23
N TRP A 650 7.54 27.78 -5.98
CA TRP A 650 8.59 27.94 -6.96
C TRP A 650 9.45 26.68 -7.03
N ARG A 651 9.36 25.92 -8.12
CA ARG A 651 10.21 24.75 -8.37
C ARG A 651 11.50 25.20 -9.04
N ILE A 652 12.63 24.98 -8.39
CA ILE A 652 13.94 25.29 -8.96
C ILE A 652 14.40 24.09 -9.79
N ILE A 653 14.46 24.27 -11.11
CA ILE A 653 14.73 23.19 -12.06
C ILE A 653 16.07 23.45 -12.74
N ALA A 654 17.00 22.50 -12.65
CA ALA A 654 18.26 22.60 -13.40
C ALA A 654 18.00 22.33 -14.89
N ALA A 655 18.05 23.40 -15.69
CA ALA A 655 17.90 23.32 -17.14
C ALA A 655 19.00 22.47 -17.76
N HIS A 656 18.68 21.78 -18.87
CA HIS A 656 19.62 20.92 -19.59
C HIS A 656 20.22 19.78 -18.76
N THR A 657 19.47 19.30 -17.77
CA THR A 657 19.80 18.11 -16.97
C THR A 657 18.58 17.20 -16.88
N ILE A 658 18.76 15.99 -16.36
CA ILE A 658 17.67 15.04 -16.10
C ILE A 658 16.61 15.60 -15.12
N ASP A 659 16.93 16.63 -14.35
CA ASP A 659 16.02 17.29 -13.39
C ASP A 659 14.77 17.87 -14.08
N ALA A 660 14.94 18.48 -15.25
CA ALA A 660 13.82 18.99 -16.05
C ALA A 660 12.90 17.85 -16.50
N ARG A 661 13.48 16.71 -16.92
CA ARG A 661 12.70 15.53 -17.30
C ARG A 661 11.98 14.92 -16.10
N ILE A 662 12.62 14.89 -14.93
CA ILE A 662 12.00 14.41 -13.69
C ILE A 662 10.77 15.26 -13.35
N ALA A 663 10.86 16.60 -13.48
CA ALA A 663 9.71 17.48 -13.26
C ALA A 663 8.54 17.16 -14.21
N GLU A 664 8.81 17.01 -15.51
CA GLU A 664 7.80 16.63 -16.51
C GLU A 664 7.11 15.28 -16.17
N LEU A 665 7.91 14.28 -15.78
CA LEU A 665 7.40 12.94 -15.42
C LEU A 665 6.53 12.97 -14.17
N ILE A 666 6.87 13.83 -13.19
CA ILE A 666 6.09 14.02 -11.97
C ILE A 666 4.72 14.62 -12.31
N ASP A 667 4.70 15.64 -13.16
CA ASP A 667 3.45 16.33 -13.57
C ASP A 667 2.54 15.40 -14.38
N SER A 668 3.11 14.60 -15.28
CA SER A 668 2.38 13.57 -16.03
C SER A 668 1.67 12.57 -15.09
N LYS A 669 2.33 12.17 -13.99
CA LYS A 669 1.76 11.20 -13.03
C LYS A 669 0.75 11.78 -12.06
N GLN A 670 0.78 13.09 -11.77
CA GLN A 670 -0.32 13.72 -11.04
C GLN A 670 -1.67 13.51 -11.73
N GLY A 671 -1.66 13.42 -13.07
CA GLY A 671 -2.86 13.11 -13.85
C GLY A 671 -3.54 11.81 -13.46
N LEU A 672 -2.83 10.80 -12.92
CA LEU A 672 -3.45 9.54 -12.48
C LEU A 672 -4.37 9.73 -11.26
N ALA A 673 -3.92 10.47 -10.24
CA ALA A 673 -4.73 10.74 -9.06
C ALA A 673 -5.95 11.61 -9.41
N ALA A 674 -5.76 12.61 -10.26
CA ALA A 674 -6.83 13.46 -10.76
C ALA A 674 -7.88 12.68 -11.58
N ARG A 675 -7.46 11.68 -12.36
CA ARG A 675 -8.38 10.78 -13.07
C ARG A 675 -9.16 9.87 -12.14
N ALA A 676 -8.46 9.15 -11.29
CA ALA A 676 -9.06 8.12 -10.46
C ALA A 676 -10.06 8.68 -9.45
N LEU A 677 -9.73 9.82 -8.84
CA LEU A 677 -10.49 10.36 -7.73
C LEU A 677 -11.16 11.69 -8.01
N ASP A 678 -10.60 12.55 -8.87
CA ASP A 678 -11.25 13.82 -9.22
C ASP A 678 -12.10 13.69 -10.50
N GLY A 679 -12.04 12.56 -11.19
CA GLY A 679 -12.84 12.26 -12.38
C GLY A 679 -12.45 13.10 -13.60
N GLN A 680 -11.23 13.65 -13.65
CA GLN A 680 -10.76 14.43 -14.79
C GLN A 680 -10.44 13.54 -15.98
N ASP A 681 -10.77 13.97 -17.21
CA ASP A 681 -10.36 13.27 -18.43
C ASP A 681 -8.93 13.67 -18.80
N VAL A 682 -7.95 12.91 -18.31
CA VAL A 682 -6.52 13.06 -18.67
C VAL A 682 -6.08 11.83 -19.49
N GLU A 683 -5.10 11.98 -20.39
CA GLU A 683 -4.60 10.83 -21.14
C GLU A 683 -3.86 9.82 -20.23
N PRO A 684 -3.94 8.51 -20.52
CA PRO A 684 -3.13 7.48 -19.84
C PRO A 684 -1.63 7.69 -19.99
N GLY A 685 -0.98 8.10 -18.90
CA GLY A 685 0.48 8.05 -18.75
C GLY A 685 1.02 6.65 -18.45
N SER A 686 2.35 6.51 -18.46
CA SER A 686 3.08 5.27 -18.11
C SER A 686 2.80 4.81 -16.66
N ALA A 687 2.63 3.50 -16.46
CA ALA A 687 2.49 2.87 -15.13
C ALA A 687 3.84 2.64 -14.42
N ASP A 688 4.96 2.89 -15.10
CA ASP A 688 6.30 2.75 -14.50
C ASP A 688 6.52 3.77 -13.37
N SER A 689 7.57 3.61 -12.58
CA SER A 689 7.97 4.61 -11.57
C SER A 689 8.70 5.81 -12.21
N VAL A 690 8.67 7.00 -11.60
CA VAL A 690 9.37 8.19 -12.14
C VAL A 690 10.88 7.91 -12.31
N GLN A 691 11.46 7.16 -11.37
CA GLN A 691 12.86 6.75 -11.42
C GLN A 691 13.15 5.90 -12.67
N LEU A 692 12.27 4.95 -12.95
CA LEU A 692 12.42 4.04 -14.08
C LEU A 692 12.27 4.80 -15.41
N ASP A 693 11.26 5.66 -15.55
CA ASP A 693 11.08 6.48 -16.75
C ASP A 693 12.26 7.46 -16.97
N ALA A 694 12.82 8.02 -15.90
CA ALA A 694 14.00 8.89 -15.98
C ALA A 694 15.24 8.13 -16.48
N LEU A 695 15.47 6.89 -16.00
CA LEU A 695 16.55 6.03 -16.49
C LEU A 695 16.33 5.59 -17.93
N GLN A 696 15.10 5.25 -18.33
CA GLN A 696 14.77 4.95 -19.72
C GLN A 696 15.05 6.15 -20.63
N HIS A 697 14.68 7.35 -20.20
CA HIS A 697 14.96 8.58 -20.95
C HIS A 697 16.45 8.85 -21.09
N LEU A 698 17.22 8.71 -20.00
CA LEU A 698 18.67 8.89 -20.03
C LEU A 698 19.33 7.89 -20.99
N LEU A 699 18.89 6.62 -20.99
CA LEU A 699 19.39 5.62 -21.93
C LEU A 699 19.02 5.94 -23.39
N ARG A 700 17.79 6.38 -23.67
CA ARG A 700 17.39 6.82 -25.01
C ARG A 700 18.26 7.98 -25.50
N ALA A 701 18.40 9.03 -24.69
CA ALA A 701 19.24 10.18 -25.01
C ALA A 701 20.71 9.79 -25.25
N ALA A 702 21.24 8.84 -24.47
CA ALA A 702 22.59 8.32 -24.66
C ALA A 702 22.75 7.53 -25.96
N LEU A 703 21.75 6.71 -26.34
CA LEU A 703 21.76 5.96 -27.60
C LEU A 703 21.69 6.88 -28.82
N ASP A 704 20.94 7.97 -28.71
CA ASP A 704 20.75 8.97 -29.77
C ASP A 704 21.90 9.99 -29.86
N GLY A 705 22.86 9.95 -28.92
CA GLY A 705 24.01 10.86 -28.86
C GLY A 705 23.66 12.28 -28.40
N ALA A 706 22.59 12.43 -27.62
CA ALA A 706 22.04 13.70 -27.17
C ALA A 706 22.51 14.15 -25.77
N LEU A 707 23.48 13.47 -25.14
CA LEU A 707 24.02 13.75 -23.79
C LEU A 707 25.36 14.48 -23.76
#